data_AF-A0A2M7KDU0-F1
#
_entry.id   AF-A0A2M7KDU0-F1
#
_cell.length_a   1.000
_cell.length_b   1.000
_cell.length_c   1.000
_cell.angle_alpha   90.00
_cell.angle_beta   90.00
_cell.angle_gamma   90.00
#
_symmetry.space_group_name_H-M   'P 1'
#
loop_
_entity.id
_entity.type
_entity.pdbx_description
1 polymer ?
#
loop_
_entity_poly.entity_id
_entity_poly.type
_entity_poly.pdbx_seq_one_letter_code
_entity_poly.pdbx_strand_id
1 'polypeptide(L)'
;MKKLDNSGSLASLPIYFYIHESECSGCNNELAYIDIKLKNASDTAFNQPILFNNYNQLQFLSLFKHKSIDDATWGSQSVDNGLPTSSSIHTITFTSDTNWGIPPTPIVDITNRYFYFTIVIPPEYLQNFNDIIDVEVTFGLDWETDQYVYLRIFRSDYPFPVLTNWYRGDTHYHTFFTQNLAENGLPVDAVKYYGSATELNWLITTDHSCDFDNYGVSMSDNWSRLGNTVANLNSQDSSMVLIRGMEMSVNNSAGNTVHALIYPNSSAPFSLPYIGDGNGDTQSSSVNINMMLDSLKKYNAMCYAAHPFAEDDKLSVIVNGSVWNLSDTIFPSNGSPHPSMGTVISNDINTGSDIFSYTDSTLFSPYLCGLELWNLRNTISCSSSENNPWNVMYDSGISGFSELSYTDTIMHDYRFNQNLDVYKAILRRGLIQKNQNDLLQYWKFYMEAGSDAHGSFNYSNTDLTGGLIGNVNDNAIGRLSTLVYCPQGMGLNGKNILQALQNGHSVLSSGPIINTVLTNNSNNNVFSGDDIIINLSDLTNWFVNFDVVNTPEFGSVSEILLFGGNENNEVSVSLPVFTGTFQINFNTLIQQLFPDSVQNNKYFYIRAQLTTIKNYGSLSNIYKKNYDTFNCYTNPIWININSITKINENNNTKLTISPNPANDFINLTFYNLLNNICKIQIFSADGKEFICDYKNDDNIIKVDVSELNPGTYFIKVITNNNVYNCKLVKQ
;
A
#
# COMPACT_ATOMS: atom_id res chain seq x y z
N MET A 1 -7.00 5.59 -17.69
CA MET A 1 -6.80 7.04 -17.40
C MET A 1 -8.10 7.80 -17.64
N LYS A 2 -8.28 8.99 -17.04
CA LYS A 2 -9.47 9.83 -17.30
C LYS A 2 -9.56 10.23 -18.78
N LYS A 3 -10.75 10.13 -19.35
CA LYS A 3 -11.04 10.66 -20.69
C LYS A 3 -11.25 12.17 -20.64
N LEU A 4 -11.89 12.67 -19.59
CA LEU A 4 -12.23 14.08 -19.43
C LEU A 4 -11.42 14.72 -18.29
N ASP A 5 -11.06 15.98 -18.47
CA ASP A 5 -10.44 16.79 -17.43
C ASP A 5 -11.48 17.27 -16.38
N ASN A 6 -11.03 18.00 -15.36
CA ASN A 6 -11.90 18.50 -14.29
C ASN A 6 -12.95 19.52 -14.77
N SER A 7 -12.82 20.07 -15.98
CA SER A 7 -13.82 20.95 -16.61
C SER A 7 -14.85 20.20 -17.45
N GLY A 8 -14.71 18.87 -17.59
CA GLY A 8 -15.51 18.05 -18.48
C GLY A 8 -15.08 18.11 -19.95
N SER A 9 -13.93 18.71 -20.25
CA SER A 9 -13.35 18.76 -21.60
C SER A 9 -12.50 17.53 -21.86
N LEU A 10 -12.27 17.18 -23.13
CA LEU A 10 -11.42 16.05 -23.49
C LEU A 10 -10.00 16.26 -22.92
N ALA A 11 -9.53 15.31 -22.11
CA ALA A 11 -8.20 15.36 -21.52
C ALA A 11 -7.13 15.08 -22.59
N SER A 12 -5.97 15.71 -22.43
CA SER A 12 -4.77 15.42 -23.22
C SER A 12 -4.24 14.01 -22.94
N LEU A 13 -3.45 13.47 -23.87
CA LEU A 13 -2.81 12.17 -23.73
C LEU A 13 -1.30 12.34 -23.52
N PRO A 14 -0.77 12.15 -22.30
CA PRO A 14 0.66 12.23 -22.05
C PRO A 14 1.34 10.91 -22.41
N ILE A 15 2.44 10.98 -23.15
CA ILE A 15 3.31 9.84 -23.48
C ILE A 15 4.69 10.13 -22.91
N TYR A 16 5.20 9.19 -22.12
CA TYR A 16 6.48 9.32 -21.44
C TYR A 16 7.55 8.54 -22.20
N PHE A 17 8.65 9.22 -22.47
CA PHE A 17 9.81 8.71 -23.18
C PHE A 17 10.94 8.56 -22.16
N TYR A 18 11.45 7.34 -22.03
CA TYR A 18 12.54 7.01 -21.13
C TYR A 18 13.59 6.24 -21.90
N ILE A 19 14.65 6.94 -22.28
CA ILE A 19 15.84 6.34 -22.88
C ILE A 19 16.86 6.23 -21.75
N HIS A 20 17.31 5.01 -21.48
CA HIS A 20 18.25 4.71 -20.41
C HIS A 20 19.39 3.82 -20.91
N GLU A 21 20.47 3.76 -20.15
CA GLU A 21 21.67 2.94 -20.42
C GLU A 21 22.40 3.33 -21.73
N SER A 22 22.26 4.58 -22.17
CA SER A 22 22.88 5.07 -23.41
C SER A 22 24.40 5.25 -23.34
N GLU A 23 25.01 5.19 -22.16
CA GLU A 23 26.45 5.26 -21.93
C GLU A 23 27.21 3.97 -22.27
N CYS A 24 26.54 3.00 -22.91
CA CYS A 24 27.13 1.72 -23.25
C CYS A 24 28.23 1.82 -24.33
N SER A 25 29.30 1.02 -24.16
CA SER A 25 30.46 1.06 -25.03
C SER A 25 30.12 0.59 -26.45
N GLY A 26 30.20 1.50 -27.42
CA GLY A 26 29.97 1.21 -28.84
C GLY A 26 28.51 1.29 -29.28
N CYS A 27 27.61 1.75 -28.41
CA CYS A 27 26.23 2.07 -28.76
C CYS A 27 26.18 3.40 -29.52
N ASN A 28 25.44 3.45 -30.64
CA ASN A 28 25.24 4.67 -31.41
C ASN A 28 23.83 5.20 -31.20
N ASN A 29 23.62 5.97 -30.14
CA ASN A 29 22.30 6.51 -29.78
C ASN A 29 22.05 7.87 -30.45
N GLU A 30 22.29 7.95 -31.75
CA GLU A 30 22.04 9.15 -32.57
C GLU A 30 20.56 9.20 -32.96
N LEU A 31 19.76 9.92 -32.18
CA LEU A 31 18.31 10.03 -32.38
C LEU A 31 17.99 11.14 -33.37
N ALA A 32 17.50 10.79 -34.56
CA ALA A 32 17.12 11.74 -35.61
C ALA A 32 15.70 12.30 -35.38
N TYR A 33 14.74 11.42 -35.13
CA TYR A 33 13.35 11.80 -34.94
C TYR A 33 12.58 10.84 -34.05
N ILE A 34 11.43 11.30 -33.56
CA ILE A 34 10.40 10.47 -32.97
C ILE A 34 9.10 10.71 -33.72
N ASP A 35 8.42 9.62 -34.10
CA ASP A 35 7.08 9.66 -34.68
C ASP A 35 6.06 9.01 -33.75
N ILE A 36 4.92 9.67 -33.57
CA ILE A 36 3.80 9.18 -32.78
C ILE A 36 2.60 9.03 -33.69
N LYS A 37 2.08 7.82 -33.80
CA LYS A 37 0.87 7.51 -34.57
C LYS A 37 -0.21 6.95 -33.66
N LEU A 38 -1.45 7.29 -33.96
CA LEU A 38 -2.63 6.84 -33.22
C LEU A 38 -3.60 6.12 -34.15
N LYS A 39 -4.27 5.08 -33.63
CA LYS A 39 -5.47 4.47 -34.24
C LYS A 39 -6.48 4.10 -33.15
N ASN A 40 -7.75 3.91 -33.50
CA ASN A 40 -8.65 3.20 -32.58
C ASN A 40 -8.21 1.74 -32.49
N ALA A 41 -8.34 1.12 -31.32
CA ALA A 41 -8.00 -0.29 -31.13
C ALA A 41 -8.83 -1.25 -32.01
N SER A 42 -9.92 -0.79 -32.60
CA SER A 42 -10.74 -1.51 -33.58
C SER A 42 -10.23 -1.42 -35.02
N ASP A 43 -9.34 -0.47 -35.30
CA ASP A 43 -8.87 -0.18 -36.65
C ASP A 43 -7.65 -1.04 -36.99
N THR A 44 -7.48 -1.35 -38.27
CA THR A 44 -6.41 -2.25 -38.75
C THR A 44 -5.11 -1.52 -39.07
N ALA A 45 -5.14 -0.20 -39.28
CA ALA A 45 -3.98 0.58 -39.69
C ALA A 45 -3.82 1.85 -38.85
N PHE A 46 -2.57 2.24 -38.61
CA PHE A 46 -2.22 3.52 -37.99
C PHE A 46 -2.46 4.69 -38.93
N ASN A 47 -2.86 5.83 -38.36
CA ASN A 47 -2.89 7.10 -39.08
C ASN A 47 -1.46 7.59 -39.36
N GLN A 48 -1.36 8.67 -40.14
CA GLN A 48 -0.08 9.37 -40.32
C GLN A 48 0.44 9.92 -38.97
N PRO A 49 1.77 10.16 -38.85
CA PRO A 49 2.34 10.76 -37.64
C PRO A 49 1.61 12.04 -37.23
N ILE A 50 1.48 12.26 -35.93
CA ILE A 50 1.01 13.53 -35.40
C ILE A 50 2.04 14.59 -35.73
N LEU A 51 1.63 15.66 -36.42
CA LEU A 51 2.50 16.76 -36.79
C LEU A 51 2.03 18.06 -36.11
N PHE A 52 2.99 18.81 -35.58
CA PHE A 52 2.74 20.08 -34.88
C PHE A 52 3.05 21.30 -35.77
N ASN A 53 2.83 21.19 -37.08
CA ASN A 53 3.15 22.25 -38.07
C ASN A 53 2.46 23.59 -37.82
N ASN A 54 1.30 23.57 -37.16
CA ASN A 54 0.54 24.77 -36.84
C ASN A 54 0.98 25.43 -35.52
N TYR A 55 1.90 24.81 -34.79
CA TYR A 55 2.42 25.31 -33.52
C TYR A 55 3.69 26.10 -33.80
N ASN A 56 3.79 27.31 -33.24
CA ASN A 56 5.07 27.98 -33.17
C ASN A 56 6.00 27.28 -32.16
N GLN A 57 7.29 27.60 -32.18
CA GLN A 57 8.29 26.92 -31.33
C GLN A 57 7.93 26.97 -29.83
N LEU A 58 7.41 28.09 -29.32
CA LEU A 58 7.02 28.20 -27.91
C LEU A 58 5.83 27.29 -27.57
N GLN A 59 4.83 27.22 -28.45
CA GLN A 59 3.69 26.32 -28.27
C GLN A 59 4.14 24.86 -28.32
N PHE A 60 4.99 24.49 -29.28
CA PHE A 60 5.53 23.14 -29.41
C PHE A 60 6.35 22.73 -28.18
N LEU A 61 7.30 23.57 -27.75
CA LEU A 61 8.11 23.29 -26.55
C LEU A 61 7.26 23.22 -25.28
N SER A 62 6.10 23.89 -25.22
CA SER A 62 5.19 23.80 -24.07
C SER A 62 4.54 22.43 -23.88
N LEU A 63 4.55 21.58 -24.93
CA LEU A 63 4.06 20.19 -24.89
C LEU A 63 4.99 19.27 -24.09
N PHE A 64 6.27 19.63 -23.95
CA PHE A 64 7.25 18.85 -23.20
C PHE A 64 7.13 19.14 -21.71
N LYS A 65 7.02 18.09 -20.89
CA LYS A 65 6.98 18.11 -19.41
C LYS A 65 8.00 17.12 -18.85
N HIS A 66 8.31 17.22 -17.56
CA HIS A 66 9.15 16.27 -16.81
C HIS A 66 10.45 15.91 -17.56
N LYS A 67 11.12 16.95 -18.07
CA LYS A 67 12.33 16.80 -18.90
C LYS A 67 13.54 16.54 -18.01
N SER A 68 14.35 15.58 -18.40
CA SER A 68 15.72 15.45 -17.91
C SER A 68 16.51 16.74 -18.15
N ILE A 69 17.36 17.07 -17.18
CA ILE A 69 18.33 18.16 -17.19
C ILE A 69 19.74 17.60 -17.12
N ASP A 70 20.76 18.40 -17.44
CA ASP A 70 22.14 17.96 -17.27
C ASP A 70 22.44 17.72 -15.79
N ASP A 71 22.82 16.49 -15.45
CA ASP A 71 23.26 16.11 -14.12
C ASP A 71 24.39 15.11 -14.23
N ALA A 72 25.63 15.59 -14.09
CA ALA A 72 26.81 14.74 -14.17
C ALA A 72 26.93 13.75 -12.99
N THR A 73 26.25 14.01 -11.86
CA THR A 73 26.24 13.10 -10.71
C THR A 73 25.32 11.92 -10.97
N TRP A 74 24.20 12.19 -11.64
CA TRP A 74 23.19 11.19 -11.98
C TRP A 74 23.43 10.52 -13.34
N GLY A 75 24.15 11.19 -14.24
CA GLY A 75 24.31 10.77 -15.62
C GLY A 75 23.09 11.10 -16.50
N SER A 76 22.36 12.19 -16.24
CA SER A 76 21.29 12.64 -17.15
C SER A 76 21.76 13.71 -18.13
N GLN A 77 21.20 13.69 -19.34
CA GLN A 77 21.41 14.67 -20.41
C GLN A 77 20.16 15.52 -20.60
N SER A 78 20.34 16.82 -20.77
CA SER A 78 19.23 17.76 -20.98
C SER A 78 18.52 17.55 -22.31
N VAL A 79 17.20 17.39 -22.26
CA VAL A 79 16.33 17.37 -23.46
C VAL A 79 16.35 18.71 -24.17
N ASP A 80 16.44 19.82 -23.43
CA ASP A 80 16.49 21.14 -24.03
C ASP A 80 17.77 21.37 -24.84
N ASN A 81 18.88 20.71 -24.47
CA ASN A 81 20.12 20.76 -25.23
C ASN A 81 20.04 19.95 -26.53
N GLY A 82 19.11 18.98 -26.63
CA GLY A 82 18.82 18.25 -27.88
C GLY A 82 18.12 19.10 -28.95
N LEU A 83 17.70 20.32 -28.60
CA LEU A 83 17.00 21.26 -29.49
C LEU A 83 15.82 20.62 -30.25
N PRO A 84 14.78 20.13 -29.54
CA PRO A 84 13.61 19.56 -30.18
C PRO A 84 12.86 20.63 -30.98
N THR A 85 12.47 20.29 -32.20
CA THR A 85 11.77 21.16 -33.15
C THR A 85 10.59 20.42 -33.79
N SER A 86 9.57 21.18 -34.18
CA SER A 86 8.46 20.63 -34.97
C SER A 86 8.91 20.41 -36.43
N SER A 87 8.37 19.36 -37.05
CA SER A 87 8.70 18.97 -38.42
C SER A 87 7.45 18.76 -39.26
N SER A 88 7.57 19.01 -40.57
CA SER A 88 6.51 18.76 -41.54
C SER A 88 6.32 17.29 -41.92
N ILE A 89 7.21 16.43 -41.46
CA ILE A 89 7.21 14.99 -41.76
C ILE A 89 7.29 14.12 -40.50
N HIS A 90 7.85 14.64 -39.41
CA HIS A 90 8.02 13.90 -38.16
C HIS A 90 7.34 14.57 -36.96
N THR A 91 6.98 13.80 -35.94
CA THR A 91 6.37 14.35 -34.72
C THR A 91 7.35 15.22 -33.93
N ILE A 92 8.59 14.77 -33.77
CA ILE A 92 9.68 15.50 -33.11
C ILE A 92 10.96 15.29 -33.94
N THR A 93 11.69 16.36 -34.23
CA THR A 93 13.07 16.28 -34.74
C THR A 93 14.04 16.91 -33.76
N PHE A 94 15.21 16.32 -33.59
CA PHE A 94 16.28 16.87 -32.77
C PHE A 94 17.35 17.50 -33.67
N THR A 95 17.92 18.62 -33.25
CA THR A 95 18.74 19.47 -34.13
C THR A 95 20.02 19.98 -33.46
N SER A 96 20.40 19.35 -32.34
CA SER A 96 21.62 19.72 -31.62
C SER A 96 22.90 19.36 -32.38
N ASP A 97 22.85 18.35 -33.24
CA ASP A 97 23.95 17.97 -34.12
C ASP A 97 23.42 17.54 -35.51
N THR A 98 24.34 17.26 -36.43
CA THR A 98 24.06 16.76 -37.77
C THR A 98 25.06 15.69 -38.14
N ASN A 99 24.57 14.56 -38.64
CA ASN A 99 25.46 13.52 -39.16
C ASN A 99 26.24 14.00 -40.40
N TRP A 100 27.25 13.23 -40.80
CA TRP A 100 28.07 13.54 -41.99
C TRP A 100 27.50 12.93 -43.29
N GLY A 101 26.24 12.51 -43.28
CA GLY A 101 25.52 11.96 -44.43
C GLY A 101 25.27 12.99 -45.53
N ILE A 102 24.89 12.53 -46.72
CA ILE A 102 24.47 13.39 -47.83
C ILE A 102 23.09 12.93 -48.33
N PRO A 103 22.00 13.70 -48.09
CA PRO A 103 21.97 14.95 -47.32
C PRO A 103 22.24 14.71 -45.82
N PRO A 104 22.73 15.73 -45.08
CA PRO A 104 22.94 15.61 -43.65
C PRO A 104 21.61 15.47 -42.91
N THR A 105 21.56 14.56 -41.93
CA THR A 105 20.41 14.30 -41.07
C THR A 105 20.63 15.00 -39.73
N PRO A 106 19.71 15.88 -39.29
CA PRO A 106 19.72 16.42 -37.93
C PRO A 106 19.50 15.32 -36.89
N ILE A 107 20.27 15.36 -35.80
CA ILE A 107 20.24 14.37 -34.72
C ILE A 107 20.44 15.02 -33.36
N VAL A 108 20.15 14.27 -32.30
CA VAL A 108 20.78 14.42 -30.98
C VAL A 108 21.59 13.17 -30.67
N ASP A 109 22.86 13.36 -30.32
CA ASP A 109 23.68 12.29 -29.77
C ASP A 109 23.38 12.15 -28.27
N ILE A 110 22.90 10.98 -27.86
CA ILE A 110 22.56 10.68 -26.46
C ILE A 110 23.70 9.89 -25.84
N THR A 111 24.59 10.59 -25.14
CA THR A 111 25.82 10.00 -24.59
C THR A 111 25.77 9.72 -23.10
N ASN A 112 24.86 10.37 -22.37
CA ASN A 112 24.69 10.13 -20.94
C ASN A 112 23.66 9.04 -20.68
N ARG A 113 23.72 8.43 -19.50
CA ARG A 113 22.87 7.31 -19.09
C ARG A 113 21.38 7.55 -19.24
N TYR A 114 20.89 8.76 -18.99
CA TYR A 114 19.47 9.05 -19.01
C TYR A 114 19.09 10.22 -19.93
N PHE A 115 18.09 10.00 -20.78
CA PHE A 115 17.43 11.02 -21.58
C PHE A 115 15.93 10.77 -21.61
N TYR A 116 15.15 11.64 -20.97
CA TYR A 116 13.73 11.43 -20.78
C TYR A 116 12.88 12.70 -20.75
N PHE A 117 11.62 12.56 -21.14
CA PHE A 117 10.60 13.61 -21.12
C PHE A 117 9.19 13.04 -21.30
N THR A 118 8.18 13.80 -20.91
CA THR A 118 6.79 13.58 -21.32
C THR A 118 6.45 14.51 -22.48
N ILE A 119 5.85 13.99 -23.56
CA ILE A 119 5.13 14.81 -24.55
C ILE A 119 3.63 14.74 -24.24
N VAL A 120 2.96 15.88 -24.21
CA VAL A 120 1.50 15.95 -23.99
C VAL A 120 0.81 16.09 -25.33
N ILE A 121 0.12 15.04 -25.81
CA ILE A 121 -0.69 15.10 -27.02
C ILE A 121 -1.96 15.92 -26.74
N PRO A 122 -2.14 17.07 -27.41
CA PRO A 122 -3.26 17.96 -27.15
C PRO A 122 -4.63 17.35 -27.49
N PRO A 123 -5.72 17.76 -26.80
CA PRO A 123 -7.05 17.21 -27.01
C PRO A 123 -7.58 17.29 -28.45
N GLU A 124 -7.19 18.29 -29.24
CA GLU A 124 -7.62 18.43 -30.64
C GLU A 124 -7.16 17.26 -31.52
N TYR A 125 -6.06 16.59 -31.17
CA TYR A 125 -5.59 15.38 -31.88
C TYR A 125 -6.33 14.12 -31.45
N LEU A 126 -7.19 14.20 -30.43
CA LEU A 126 -7.92 13.08 -29.83
C LEU A 126 -9.42 13.10 -30.14
N GLN A 127 -9.96 14.17 -30.76
CA GLN A 127 -11.41 14.40 -30.91
C GLN A 127 -12.17 13.28 -31.64
N ASN A 128 -11.52 12.57 -32.56
CA ASN A 128 -12.14 11.53 -33.39
C ASN A 128 -11.77 10.11 -32.97
N PHE A 129 -11.15 9.96 -31.80
CA PHE A 129 -10.78 8.65 -31.26
C PHE A 129 -11.81 8.17 -30.23
N ASN A 130 -12.01 6.86 -30.24
CA ASN A 130 -12.76 6.12 -29.23
C ASN A 130 -11.99 6.08 -27.91
N ASP A 131 -12.58 5.45 -26.90
CA ASP A 131 -12.01 5.33 -25.56
C ASP A 131 -10.81 4.37 -25.46
N ILE A 132 -10.57 3.57 -26.50
CA ILE A 132 -9.45 2.62 -26.56
C ILE A 132 -8.60 2.95 -27.78
N ILE A 133 -7.40 3.44 -27.52
CA ILE A 133 -6.48 3.98 -28.52
C ILE A 133 -5.21 3.14 -28.50
N ASP A 134 -4.76 2.72 -29.67
CA ASP A 134 -3.42 2.15 -29.83
C ASP A 134 -2.46 3.26 -30.25
N VAL A 135 -1.25 3.22 -29.70
CA VAL A 135 -0.16 4.16 -29.97
C VAL A 135 1.01 3.37 -30.56
N GLU A 136 1.52 3.84 -31.69
CA GLU A 136 2.83 3.44 -32.22
C GLU A 136 3.79 4.61 -31.98
N VAL A 137 4.94 4.29 -31.41
CA VAL A 137 6.07 5.19 -31.25
C VAL A 137 7.23 4.63 -32.06
N THR A 138 7.75 5.42 -32.98
CA THR A 138 8.96 5.10 -33.75
C THR A 138 10.10 6.00 -33.28
N PHE A 139 11.25 5.39 -32.96
CA PHE A 139 12.50 6.08 -32.75
C PHE A 139 13.35 5.93 -34.01
N GLY A 140 13.51 7.04 -34.74
CA GLY A 140 14.36 7.10 -35.93
C GLY A 140 15.81 7.24 -35.52
N LEU A 141 16.60 6.18 -35.68
CA LEU A 141 18.00 6.13 -35.28
C LEU A 141 18.91 6.31 -36.50
N ASP A 142 19.95 7.12 -36.36
CA ASP A 142 20.97 7.23 -37.40
C ASP A 142 21.93 6.03 -37.33
N TRP A 143 22.25 5.46 -38.49
CA TRP A 143 23.08 4.25 -38.67
C TRP A 143 22.59 2.95 -38.04
N GLU A 144 21.48 2.97 -37.31
CA GLU A 144 20.85 1.79 -36.72
C GLU A 144 19.44 1.55 -37.30
N THR A 145 18.83 0.41 -36.94
CA THR A 145 17.45 0.13 -37.33
C THR A 145 16.51 0.88 -36.40
N ASP A 146 15.55 1.60 -36.97
CA ASP A 146 14.47 2.25 -36.22
C ASP A 146 13.83 1.29 -35.22
N GLN A 147 13.57 1.78 -34.01
CA GLN A 147 12.89 1.03 -32.96
C GLN A 147 11.41 1.39 -32.93
N TYR A 148 10.57 0.39 -32.68
CA TYR A 148 9.11 0.52 -32.66
C TYR A 148 8.58 0.03 -31.33
N VAL A 149 7.77 0.86 -30.66
CA VAL A 149 7.11 0.54 -29.39
C VAL A 149 5.61 0.78 -29.53
N TYR A 150 4.81 -0.15 -29.03
CA TYR A 150 3.37 -0.18 -29.16
C TYR A 150 2.68 -0.25 -27.80
N LEU A 151 1.70 0.62 -27.60
CA LEU A 151 0.92 0.71 -26.37
C LEU A 151 -0.57 0.65 -26.69
N ARG A 152 -1.37 0.15 -25.74
CA ARG A 152 -2.83 0.30 -25.75
C ARG A 152 -3.26 1.11 -24.54
N ILE A 153 -4.06 2.14 -24.79
CA ILE A 153 -4.50 3.09 -23.76
C ILE A 153 -6.01 2.99 -23.60
N PHE A 154 -6.42 2.72 -22.36
CA PHE A 154 -7.82 2.67 -21.95
C PHE A 154 -8.20 3.98 -21.26
N ARG A 155 -9.18 4.68 -21.80
CA ARG A 155 -9.72 5.93 -21.28
C ARG A 155 -11.13 5.67 -20.75
N SER A 156 -11.45 6.24 -19.59
CA SER A 156 -12.76 6.07 -18.97
C SER A 156 -13.44 7.41 -18.75
N ASP A 157 -14.74 7.45 -18.99
CA ASP A 157 -15.64 8.55 -18.59
C ASP A 157 -15.97 8.50 -17.09
N TYR A 158 -15.71 7.36 -16.44
CA TYR A 158 -16.02 7.15 -15.03
C TYR A 158 -14.78 7.41 -14.17
N PRO A 159 -14.89 8.19 -13.09
CA PRO A 159 -13.83 8.26 -12.11
C PRO A 159 -13.69 6.92 -11.38
N PHE A 160 -12.58 6.76 -10.67
CA PHE A 160 -12.44 5.70 -9.70
C PHE A 160 -13.48 5.87 -8.57
N PRO A 161 -13.92 4.78 -7.93
CA PRO A 161 -14.68 4.86 -6.70
C PRO A 161 -13.97 5.74 -5.67
N VAL A 162 -14.72 6.68 -5.08
CA VAL A 162 -14.26 7.60 -4.03
C VAL A 162 -15.22 7.52 -2.85
N LEU A 163 -14.67 7.53 -1.63
CA LEU A 163 -15.44 7.61 -0.39
C LEU A 163 -14.93 8.81 0.43
N THR A 164 -15.82 9.56 1.06
CA THR A 164 -15.47 10.78 1.80
C THR A 164 -14.43 10.48 2.88
N ASN A 165 -13.36 11.30 2.95
CA ASN A 165 -12.23 11.15 3.86
C ASN A 165 -11.36 9.89 3.64
N TRP A 166 -11.63 9.11 2.61
CA TRP A 166 -10.76 8.00 2.20
C TRP A 166 -9.91 8.42 1.02
N TYR A 167 -8.61 8.17 1.12
CA TYR A 167 -7.63 8.57 0.11
C TYR A 167 -6.94 7.33 -0.43
N ARG A 168 -7.01 7.14 -1.75
CA ARG A 168 -6.41 6.01 -2.46
C ARG A 168 -4.94 6.27 -2.73
N GLY A 169 -4.10 5.29 -2.49
CA GLY A 169 -2.70 5.35 -2.88
C GLY A 169 -2.06 4.00 -3.09
N ASP A 170 -0.79 4.05 -3.46
CA ASP A 170 0.04 2.89 -3.75
C ASP A 170 1.18 2.85 -2.72
N THR A 171 1.29 1.74 -1.99
CA THR A 171 2.26 1.58 -0.89
C THR A 171 3.63 1.11 -1.38
N HIS A 172 3.70 0.54 -2.59
CA HIS A 172 4.90 -0.08 -3.11
C HIS A 172 5.12 0.36 -4.56
N TYR A 173 6.08 1.25 -4.78
CA TYR A 173 6.41 1.78 -6.12
C TYR A 173 7.87 2.20 -6.22
N HIS A 174 8.50 1.87 -7.36
CA HIS A 174 9.91 2.09 -7.62
C HIS A 174 10.08 3.30 -8.55
N THR A 175 10.77 4.32 -8.04
CA THR A 175 11.15 5.50 -8.83
C THR A 175 12.51 5.29 -9.45
N PHE A 176 13.06 6.31 -10.10
CA PHE A 176 14.39 6.19 -10.72
C PHE A 176 15.50 5.88 -9.73
N PHE A 177 15.25 5.85 -8.40
CA PHE A 177 16.27 5.52 -7.42
C PHE A 177 16.44 4.00 -7.27
N THR A 178 15.49 3.20 -7.77
CA THR A 178 15.68 1.78 -8.13
C THR A 178 16.24 1.69 -9.54
N GLN A 179 17.51 1.28 -9.69
CA GLN A 179 18.19 1.15 -10.98
C GLN A 179 19.24 0.05 -10.88
N ASN A 180 18.92 -1.11 -11.43
CA ASN A 180 19.86 -2.20 -11.65
C ASN A 180 19.59 -2.86 -13.01
N LEU A 181 20.35 -3.91 -13.34
CA LEU A 181 20.24 -4.57 -14.64
C LEU A 181 18.92 -5.33 -14.86
N ALA A 182 18.17 -5.60 -13.79
CA ALA A 182 16.87 -6.26 -13.84
C ALA A 182 15.72 -5.25 -13.73
N GLU A 183 15.86 -4.27 -12.84
CA GLU A 183 14.76 -3.42 -12.41
C GLU A 183 15.12 -1.93 -12.51
N ASN A 184 14.27 -1.17 -13.20
CA ASN A 184 14.43 0.26 -13.38
C ASN A 184 13.11 0.95 -13.05
N GLY A 185 13.12 1.94 -12.16
CA GLY A 185 11.98 2.82 -11.94
C GLY A 185 12.05 4.14 -12.73
N LEU A 186 11.01 4.98 -12.58
CA LEU A 186 10.85 6.21 -13.37
C LEU A 186 11.05 7.51 -12.56
N PRO A 187 11.37 8.65 -13.22
CA PRO A 187 11.56 9.92 -12.53
C PRO A 187 10.38 10.39 -11.69
N VAL A 188 10.71 10.86 -10.49
CA VAL A 188 9.75 11.15 -9.41
C VAL A 188 8.66 12.17 -9.81
N ASP A 189 9.01 13.15 -10.64
CA ASP A 189 8.07 14.16 -11.13
C ASP A 189 7.11 13.59 -12.17
N ALA A 190 7.59 12.77 -13.11
CA ALA A 190 6.74 12.00 -14.02
C ALA A 190 5.83 11.03 -13.26
N VAL A 191 6.36 10.30 -12.28
CA VAL A 191 5.59 9.38 -11.42
C VAL A 191 4.45 10.11 -10.75
N LYS A 192 4.70 11.29 -10.17
CA LYS A 192 3.66 12.11 -9.54
C LYS A 192 2.58 12.53 -10.54
N TYR A 193 2.98 12.93 -11.74
CA TYR A 193 2.04 13.33 -12.78
C TYR A 193 1.17 12.17 -13.26
N TYR A 194 1.76 11.01 -13.54
CA TYR A 194 1.03 9.82 -14.00
C TYR A 194 0.18 9.19 -12.89
N GLY A 195 0.66 9.14 -11.65
CA GLY A 195 -0.14 8.72 -10.50
C GLY A 195 -1.37 9.60 -10.28
N SER A 196 -1.24 10.91 -10.49
CA SER A 196 -2.39 11.83 -10.44
C SER A 196 -3.37 11.56 -11.59
N ALA A 197 -2.85 11.25 -12.79
CA ALA A 197 -3.65 10.92 -13.97
C ALA A 197 -4.38 9.55 -13.86
N THR A 198 -3.91 8.67 -12.97
CA THR A 198 -4.58 7.42 -12.58
C THR A 198 -5.42 7.55 -11.30
N GLU A 199 -5.66 8.79 -10.85
CA GLU A 199 -6.53 9.12 -9.71
C GLU A 199 -6.01 8.68 -8.33
N LEU A 200 -4.71 8.41 -8.21
CA LEU A 200 -4.09 8.24 -6.90
C LEU A 200 -4.04 9.58 -6.16
N ASN A 201 -4.34 9.55 -4.87
CA ASN A 201 -4.20 10.68 -3.96
C ASN A 201 -2.82 10.72 -3.31
N TRP A 202 -2.16 9.56 -3.19
CA TRP A 202 -0.82 9.47 -2.64
C TRP A 202 -0.07 8.25 -3.17
N LEU A 203 1.25 8.25 -2.99
CA LEU A 203 2.13 7.15 -3.33
C LEU A 203 3.34 7.16 -2.40
N ILE A 204 3.82 5.98 -2.01
CA ILE A 204 5.08 5.82 -1.27
C ILE A 204 6.17 5.41 -2.27
N THR A 205 7.26 6.16 -2.32
CA THR A 205 8.44 5.79 -3.12
C THR A 205 9.25 4.78 -2.31
N THR A 206 9.17 3.50 -2.64
CA THR A 206 9.81 2.40 -1.91
C THR A 206 10.94 1.82 -2.73
N ASP A 207 11.84 2.67 -3.20
CA ASP A 207 13.00 2.24 -3.97
C ASP A 207 13.85 1.22 -3.20
N HIS A 208 14.46 0.28 -3.91
CA HIS A 208 15.28 -0.77 -3.30
C HIS A 208 16.44 -0.15 -2.55
N SER A 209 16.62 -0.57 -1.31
CA SER A 209 17.72 -0.09 -0.48
C SER A 209 19.09 -0.38 -1.11
N CYS A 210 19.23 -1.50 -1.83
CA CYS A 210 20.47 -1.89 -2.49
C CYS A 210 20.86 -1.01 -3.67
N ASP A 211 19.92 -0.30 -4.30
CA ASP A 211 20.26 0.49 -5.50
C ASP A 211 20.77 1.90 -5.18
N PHE A 212 20.73 2.33 -3.91
CA PHE A 212 21.15 3.67 -3.53
C PHE A 212 22.67 3.92 -3.63
N ASP A 213 23.49 2.89 -3.89
CA ASP A 213 24.93 3.02 -4.13
C ASP A 213 25.33 2.94 -5.63
N ASN A 214 24.37 2.67 -6.53
CA ASN A 214 24.62 2.51 -7.96
C ASN A 214 24.96 3.82 -8.71
N TYR A 215 24.86 4.96 -8.04
CA TYR A 215 25.02 6.28 -8.66
C TYR A 215 25.45 7.35 -7.66
N GLY A 216 25.87 8.50 -8.19
CA GLY A 216 26.19 9.67 -7.39
C GLY A 216 27.36 9.50 -6.42
N VAL A 217 27.23 10.06 -5.21
CA VAL A 217 28.33 10.18 -4.25
C VAL A 217 28.25 9.15 -3.13
N SER A 218 27.08 9.01 -2.51
CA SER A 218 26.85 8.04 -1.43
C SER A 218 25.35 7.75 -1.26
N MET A 219 25.03 6.59 -0.67
CA MET A 219 23.65 6.21 -0.33
C MET A 219 22.92 7.28 0.50
N SER A 220 23.61 7.91 1.46
CA SER A 220 23.03 8.95 2.30
C SER A 220 22.73 10.24 1.52
N ASP A 221 23.60 10.61 0.57
CA ASP A 221 23.37 11.76 -0.31
C ASP A 221 22.21 11.50 -1.26
N ASN A 222 22.14 10.29 -1.83
CA ASN A 222 21.07 9.86 -2.72
C ASN A 222 19.72 9.79 -2.00
N TRP A 223 19.69 9.26 -0.78
CA TRP A 223 18.52 9.31 0.10
C TRP A 223 18.08 10.75 0.34
N SER A 224 19.02 11.64 0.67
CA SER A 224 18.74 13.07 0.90
C SER A 224 18.20 13.75 -0.36
N ARG A 225 18.73 13.41 -1.53
CA ARG A 225 18.27 13.87 -2.84
C ARG A 225 16.82 13.46 -3.09
N LEU A 226 16.46 12.19 -2.92
CA LEU A 226 15.06 11.72 -3.02
C LEU A 226 14.14 12.50 -2.06
N GLY A 227 14.58 12.69 -0.81
CA GLY A 227 13.84 13.46 0.19
C GLY A 227 13.57 14.90 -0.22
N ASN A 228 14.59 15.59 -0.73
CA ASN A 228 14.47 16.95 -1.23
C ASN A 228 13.55 17.05 -2.46
N THR A 229 13.66 16.10 -3.39
CA THR A 229 12.79 16.02 -4.57
C THR A 229 11.32 15.85 -4.17
N VAL A 230 11.03 14.87 -3.30
CA VAL A 230 9.68 14.62 -2.78
C VAL A 230 9.12 15.84 -2.04
N ALA A 231 9.91 16.46 -1.15
CA ALA A 231 9.51 17.64 -0.42
C ALA A 231 9.19 18.82 -1.34
N ASN A 232 10.03 19.07 -2.35
CA ASN A 232 9.83 20.14 -3.33
C ASN A 232 8.55 19.89 -4.15
N LEU A 233 8.38 18.71 -4.72
CA LEU A 233 7.20 18.36 -5.51
C LEU A 233 5.91 18.46 -4.71
N ASN A 234 5.90 18.04 -3.44
CA ASN A 234 4.73 18.20 -2.57
C ASN A 234 4.44 19.65 -2.20
N SER A 235 5.46 20.50 -2.13
CA SER A 235 5.28 21.94 -1.88
C SER A 235 4.69 22.69 -3.07
N GLN A 236 4.95 22.19 -4.29
CA GLN A 236 4.43 22.77 -5.53
C GLN A 236 2.98 22.34 -5.79
N ASP A 237 2.65 21.09 -5.50
CA ASP A 237 1.30 20.54 -5.64
C ASP A 237 1.01 19.52 -4.53
N SER A 238 -0.02 19.78 -3.74
CA SER A 238 -0.45 18.91 -2.64
C SER A 238 -1.69 18.06 -2.96
N SER A 239 -2.17 18.08 -4.21
CA SER A 239 -3.35 17.33 -4.63
C SER A 239 -3.09 15.81 -4.70
N MET A 240 -1.88 15.43 -5.11
CA MET A 240 -1.30 14.11 -4.91
C MET A 240 -0.04 14.22 -4.03
N VAL A 241 0.06 13.40 -2.99
CA VAL A 241 1.16 13.43 -2.03
C VAL A 241 2.13 12.28 -2.25
N LEU A 242 3.40 12.59 -2.45
CA LEU A 242 4.47 11.60 -2.39
C LEU A 242 4.98 11.43 -0.96
N ILE A 243 5.22 10.20 -0.53
CA ILE A 243 5.82 9.88 0.75
C ILE A 243 7.11 9.13 0.47
N ARG A 244 8.22 9.55 1.07
CA ARG A 244 9.49 8.83 0.90
C ARG A 244 9.54 7.63 1.84
N GLY A 245 9.52 6.42 1.28
CA GLY A 245 9.77 5.16 1.96
C GLY A 245 11.03 4.47 1.43
N MET A 246 11.19 3.19 1.72
CA MET A 246 12.28 2.35 1.20
C MET A 246 11.84 0.90 1.22
N GLU A 247 12.11 0.12 0.17
CA GLU A 247 12.06 -1.33 0.25
C GLU A 247 13.43 -1.85 0.68
N MET A 248 13.53 -2.31 1.93
CA MET A 248 14.78 -2.81 2.48
C MET A 248 15.00 -4.29 2.18
N SER A 249 16.18 -4.60 1.67
CA SER A 249 16.69 -5.97 1.61
C SER A 249 17.31 -6.31 2.97
N VAL A 250 16.73 -7.29 3.67
CA VAL A 250 17.16 -7.70 5.02
C VAL A 250 17.23 -9.21 5.15
N ASN A 251 18.10 -9.71 6.01
CA ASN A 251 18.14 -11.12 6.34
C ASN A 251 17.04 -11.50 7.32
N ASN A 252 16.30 -12.54 6.95
CA ASN A 252 15.36 -13.24 7.80
C ASN A 252 16.08 -14.08 8.88
N SER A 253 15.32 -14.72 9.75
CA SER A 253 15.82 -15.55 10.86
C SER A 253 16.64 -16.78 10.43
N ALA A 254 16.51 -17.21 9.17
CA ALA A 254 17.34 -18.26 8.57
C ALA A 254 18.61 -17.70 7.89
N GLY A 255 18.78 -16.37 7.85
CA GLY A 255 19.91 -15.70 7.21
C GLY A 255 19.74 -15.54 5.69
N ASN A 256 18.51 -15.65 5.18
CA ASN A 256 18.20 -15.42 3.76
C ASN A 256 17.63 -14.01 3.55
N THR A 257 17.94 -13.41 2.40
CA THR A 257 17.43 -12.08 2.04
C THR A 257 15.92 -12.13 1.78
N VAL A 258 15.18 -11.19 2.37
CA VAL A 258 13.75 -10.91 2.17
C VAL A 258 13.56 -9.39 2.10
N HIS A 259 12.39 -8.92 1.63
CA HIS A 259 12.09 -7.49 1.50
C HIS A 259 11.13 -6.97 2.56
N ALA A 260 11.33 -5.71 2.99
CA ALA A 260 10.48 -5.01 3.95
C ALA A 260 10.18 -3.58 3.47
N LEU A 261 8.92 -3.17 3.48
CA LEU A 261 8.53 -1.79 3.19
C LEU A 261 8.68 -0.94 4.45
N ILE A 262 9.54 0.07 4.38
CA ILE A 262 9.85 0.96 5.51
C ILE A 262 9.25 2.33 5.29
N TYR A 263 8.52 2.78 6.31
CA TYR A 263 7.84 4.06 6.32
C TYR A 263 8.34 4.96 7.45
N PRO A 264 8.54 6.25 7.20
CA PRO A 264 9.06 7.18 8.20
C PRO A 264 8.05 7.49 9.30
N ASN A 265 8.51 8.15 10.36
CA ASN A 265 7.65 8.65 11.44
C ASN A 265 6.54 9.56 10.89
N SER A 266 5.28 9.24 11.21
CA SER A 266 4.10 10.02 10.80
C SER A 266 4.23 11.51 11.18
N SER A 267 4.78 11.82 12.35
CA SER A 267 4.95 13.20 12.83
C SER A 267 6.14 13.93 12.21
N ALA A 268 7.06 13.20 11.56
CA ALA A 268 8.22 13.75 10.88
C ALA A 268 8.58 12.94 9.63
N PRO A 269 7.83 13.08 8.52
CA PRO A 269 7.94 12.21 7.32
C PRO A 269 9.29 12.21 6.59
N PHE A 270 10.23 13.09 6.94
CA PHE A 270 11.60 13.12 6.38
C PHE A 270 12.70 12.79 7.40
N SER A 271 12.34 12.40 8.63
CA SER A 271 13.29 12.21 9.73
C SER A 271 14.07 10.90 9.69
N LEU A 272 13.60 9.90 8.95
CA LEU A 272 14.28 8.62 8.80
C LEU A 272 15.54 8.83 7.93
N PRO A 273 16.77 8.58 8.45
CA PRO A 273 17.96 8.55 7.60
C PRO A 273 17.99 7.27 6.75
N TYR A 274 18.94 7.19 5.82
CA TYR A 274 19.21 5.93 5.13
C TYR A 274 19.72 4.90 6.16
N ILE A 275 19.13 3.70 6.17
CA ILE A 275 19.41 2.63 7.14
C ILE A 275 19.78 1.29 6.48
N GLY A 276 19.85 1.23 5.15
CA GLY A 276 20.39 0.09 4.41
C GLY A 276 21.91 0.05 4.42
N ASP A 277 22.46 -0.94 3.73
CA ASP A 277 23.90 -1.15 3.57
C ASP A 277 24.37 -1.22 2.11
N GLY A 278 23.46 -0.97 1.15
CA GLY A 278 23.73 -1.06 -0.29
C GLY A 278 23.72 -2.49 -0.84
N ASN A 279 23.50 -3.51 0.01
CA ASN A 279 23.49 -4.90 -0.42
C ASN A 279 22.06 -5.42 -0.62
N GLY A 280 21.90 -6.46 -1.43
CA GLY A 280 20.59 -7.07 -1.72
C GLY A 280 20.35 -7.34 -3.20
N ASP A 281 21.29 -6.96 -4.08
CA ASP A 281 21.23 -7.02 -5.55
C ASP A 281 22.14 -8.12 -6.14
N THR A 282 23.42 -8.14 -5.75
CA THR A 282 24.48 -9.03 -6.21
C THR A 282 25.10 -9.83 -5.07
N GLN A 283 24.85 -9.39 -3.84
CA GLN A 283 25.19 -10.10 -2.61
C GLN A 283 24.10 -9.90 -1.55
N SER A 284 24.08 -10.79 -0.55
CA SER A 284 23.10 -10.74 0.54
C SER A 284 23.36 -9.56 1.49
N SER A 285 22.28 -9.02 2.07
CA SER A 285 22.34 -7.93 3.04
C SER A 285 23.09 -8.34 4.32
N SER A 286 23.77 -7.39 4.95
CA SER A 286 24.33 -7.56 6.30
C SER A 286 23.34 -7.11 7.39
N VAL A 287 22.29 -6.38 7.00
CA VAL A 287 21.20 -5.97 7.88
C VAL A 287 20.22 -7.12 8.02
N ASN A 288 19.88 -7.49 9.25
CA ASN A 288 18.80 -8.44 9.53
C ASN A 288 17.55 -7.73 10.07
N ILE A 289 16.43 -8.45 10.13
CA ILE A 289 15.15 -7.92 10.63
C ILE A 289 15.28 -7.25 12.00
N ASN A 290 16.05 -7.83 12.95
CA ASN A 290 16.21 -7.23 14.28
C ASN A 290 16.97 -5.90 14.23
N MET A 291 18.05 -5.81 13.44
CA MET A 291 18.82 -4.57 13.26
C MET A 291 17.97 -3.47 12.58
N MET A 292 17.14 -3.87 11.62
CA MET A 292 16.16 -2.99 10.99
C MET A 292 15.17 -2.48 12.04
N LEU A 293 14.51 -3.36 12.79
CA LEU A 293 13.54 -2.98 13.83
C LEU A 293 14.14 -2.08 14.92
N ASP A 294 15.39 -2.30 15.32
CA ASP A 294 16.11 -1.42 16.25
C ASP A 294 16.32 -0.01 15.69
N SER A 295 16.58 0.09 14.37
CA SER A 295 16.65 1.37 13.67
C SER A 295 15.29 2.06 13.61
N LEU A 296 14.23 1.33 13.28
CA LEU A 296 12.87 1.88 13.24
C LEU A 296 12.43 2.40 14.61
N LYS A 297 12.77 1.66 15.68
CA LYS A 297 12.57 2.10 17.06
C LYS A 297 13.25 3.43 17.35
N LYS A 298 14.50 3.59 16.92
CA LYS A 298 15.28 4.82 17.15
C LYS A 298 14.65 6.04 16.47
N TYR A 299 14.09 5.86 15.27
CA TYR A 299 13.52 6.95 14.48
C TYR A 299 11.99 7.05 14.57
N ASN A 300 11.35 6.20 15.37
CA ASN A 300 9.89 6.08 15.46
C ASN A 300 9.23 5.89 14.09
N ALA A 301 9.86 5.06 13.26
CA ALA A 301 9.40 4.63 11.94
C ALA A 301 8.63 3.30 12.05
N MET A 302 8.08 2.80 10.96
CA MET A 302 7.34 1.53 10.92
C MET A 302 7.68 0.74 9.66
N CYS A 303 7.35 -0.55 9.66
CA CYS A 303 7.46 -1.39 8.48
C CYS A 303 6.31 -2.36 8.29
N TYR A 304 6.21 -2.82 7.05
CA TYR A 304 5.39 -3.94 6.61
C TYR A 304 6.32 -4.95 5.94
N ALA A 305 6.06 -6.25 6.10
CA ALA A 305 6.76 -7.25 5.30
C ALA A 305 6.26 -7.15 3.85
N ALA A 306 7.17 -6.93 2.89
CA ALA A 306 6.83 -6.88 1.46
C ALA A 306 6.56 -8.30 0.97
N HIS A 307 5.53 -8.45 0.11
CA HIS A 307 5.17 -9.69 -0.62
C HIS A 307 5.66 -10.99 0.07
N PRO A 308 5.12 -11.32 1.26
CA PRO A 308 5.94 -11.99 2.27
C PRO A 308 6.01 -13.52 2.17
N PHE A 309 5.02 -14.19 1.57
CA PHE A 309 4.84 -15.63 1.80
C PHE A 309 4.57 -16.49 0.57
N ALA A 310 4.19 -15.91 -0.58
CA ALA A 310 3.79 -16.71 -1.73
C ALA A 310 4.99 -17.35 -2.44
N GLU A 311 4.76 -18.48 -3.13
CA GLU A 311 5.82 -19.23 -3.82
C GLU A 311 6.58 -18.38 -4.85
N ASP A 312 5.85 -17.51 -5.54
CA ASP A 312 6.36 -16.67 -6.63
C ASP A 312 6.78 -15.27 -6.15
N ASP A 313 6.66 -15.00 -4.85
CA ASP A 313 7.27 -13.84 -4.19
C ASP A 313 8.69 -14.17 -3.67
N LYS A 314 9.13 -15.43 -3.82
CA LYS A 314 10.44 -15.87 -3.36
C LYS A 314 11.56 -15.20 -4.14
N LEU A 315 12.37 -14.42 -3.44
CA LEU A 315 13.53 -13.73 -4.02
C LEU A 315 14.57 -14.69 -4.61
N SER A 316 15.33 -14.17 -5.57
CA SER A 316 16.33 -14.93 -6.33
C SER A 316 17.40 -15.58 -5.46
N VAL A 317 17.83 -16.78 -5.86
CA VAL A 317 18.95 -17.49 -5.21
C VAL A 317 20.27 -16.75 -5.33
N ILE A 318 20.42 -15.84 -6.30
CA ILE A 318 21.63 -15.02 -6.51
C ILE A 318 21.92 -14.16 -5.27
N VAL A 319 20.87 -13.65 -4.63
CA VAL A 319 20.98 -12.79 -3.44
C VAL A 319 20.79 -13.56 -2.14
N ASN A 320 20.90 -14.90 -2.18
CA ASN A 320 20.52 -15.78 -1.08
C ASN A 320 19.06 -15.53 -0.64
N GLY A 321 18.17 -15.31 -1.61
CA GLY A 321 16.79 -14.90 -1.41
C GLY A 321 15.85 -16.00 -0.89
N SER A 322 14.86 -15.59 -0.12
CA SER A 322 13.76 -16.44 0.37
C SER A 322 12.49 -15.61 0.60
N VAL A 323 11.54 -16.18 1.32
CA VAL A 323 10.33 -15.53 1.85
C VAL A 323 10.44 -15.32 3.36
N TRP A 324 9.54 -14.53 3.92
CA TRP A 324 9.40 -14.38 5.37
C TRP A 324 8.94 -15.69 6.02
N ASN A 325 9.41 -15.96 7.24
CA ASN A 325 9.12 -17.17 7.98
C ASN A 325 8.17 -16.91 9.16
N LEU A 326 7.03 -17.61 9.15
CA LEU A 326 6.04 -17.58 10.22
C LEU A 326 6.53 -18.32 11.48
N SER A 327 7.14 -19.50 11.32
CA SER A 327 7.54 -20.44 12.39
C SER A 327 6.46 -20.67 13.45
N ASP A 328 5.31 -21.19 13.04
CA ASP A 328 4.18 -21.47 13.93
C ASP A 328 3.42 -22.75 13.55
N THR A 329 3.13 -23.58 14.57
CA THR A 329 2.42 -24.86 14.42
C THR A 329 0.93 -24.73 14.09
N ILE A 330 0.37 -23.52 14.13
CA ILE A 330 -1.03 -23.25 13.74
C ILE A 330 -1.24 -23.32 12.23
N PHE A 331 -0.17 -23.17 11.45
CA PHE A 331 -0.17 -23.21 10.00
C PHE A 331 0.60 -24.46 9.52
N PRO A 332 0.30 -25.04 8.34
CA PRO A 332 1.06 -26.17 7.83
C PRO A 332 2.55 -25.83 7.67
N SER A 333 3.43 -26.79 7.92
CA SER A 333 4.88 -26.61 7.78
C SER A 333 5.32 -26.62 6.32
N ASN A 334 6.51 -26.07 6.06
CA ASN A 334 7.15 -26.11 4.74
C ASN A 334 7.10 -27.50 4.07
N GLY A 335 6.83 -27.48 2.76
CA GLY A 335 6.67 -28.68 1.93
C GLY A 335 5.28 -29.34 2.01
N SER A 336 4.40 -28.87 2.90
CA SER A 336 3.00 -29.32 2.92
C SER A 336 2.17 -28.61 1.84
N PRO A 337 1.05 -29.19 1.39
CA PRO A 337 0.10 -28.49 0.54
C PRO A 337 -0.38 -27.20 1.21
N HIS A 338 -0.41 -26.11 0.45
CA HIS A 338 -0.93 -24.84 0.92
C HIS A 338 -2.47 -24.94 1.13
N PRO A 339 -3.07 -24.32 2.18
CA PRO A 339 -4.52 -24.38 2.42
C PRO A 339 -5.39 -23.96 1.24
N SER A 340 -4.96 -22.96 0.48
CA SER A 340 -5.52 -22.58 -0.81
C SER A 340 -4.95 -23.44 -1.95
N MET A 341 -3.84 -23.02 -2.55
CA MET A 341 -3.20 -23.70 -3.68
C MET A 341 -1.68 -23.59 -3.59
N GLY A 342 -0.96 -24.59 -4.11
CA GLY A 342 0.50 -24.61 -4.12
C GLY A 342 1.10 -25.31 -2.91
N THR A 343 2.30 -24.90 -2.52
CA THR A 343 3.07 -25.47 -1.41
C THR A 343 3.40 -24.40 -0.39
N VAL A 344 3.36 -24.76 0.90
CA VAL A 344 3.88 -23.85 1.94
C VAL A 344 5.40 -23.77 1.85
N ILE A 345 5.93 -22.55 1.75
CA ILE A 345 7.37 -22.25 1.78
C ILE A 345 7.77 -21.26 2.89
N SER A 346 6.79 -20.71 3.61
CA SER A 346 6.91 -19.60 4.57
C SER A 346 6.73 -20.00 6.04
N ASN A 347 6.81 -21.30 6.37
CA ASN A 347 6.61 -21.81 7.73
C ASN A 347 7.56 -22.98 8.07
N ASP A 348 8.85 -22.69 8.18
CA ASP A 348 9.83 -23.60 8.76
C ASP A 348 9.83 -23.48 10.29
N ILE A 349 9.30 -24.51 10.94
CA ILE A 349 9.19 -24.62 12.41
C ILE A 349 10.53 -24.91 13.10
N ASN A 350 11.62 -25.12 12.35
CA ASN A 350 12.96 -25.38 12.90
C ASN A 350 13.82 -24.12 12.99
N THR A 351 13.37 -23.01 12.38
CA THR A 351 14.03 -21.70 12.41
C THR A 351 13.19 -20.70 13.21
N GLY A 352 13.76 -19.53 13.51
CA GLY A 352 13.05 -18.48 14.25
C GLY A 352 11.84 -17.94 13.49
N SER A 353 10.91 -17.29 14.20
CA SER A 353 9.86 -16.51 13.54
C SER A 353 10.40 -15.13 13.16
N ASP A 354 10.06 -14.67 11.96
CA ASP A 354 10.31 -13.29 11.53
C ASP A 354 9.16 -12.36 11.92
N ILE A 355 8.01 -12.93 12.26
CA ILE A 355 6.77 -12.20 12.56
C ILE A 355 6.58 -12.05 14.08
N PHE A 356 6.76 -13.13 14.84
CA PHE A 356 6.48 -13.15 16.27
C PHE A 356 7.71 -12.86 17.12
N SER A 357 7.55 -11.96 18.11
CA SER A 357 8.60 -11.61 19.09
C SER A 357 8.51 -12.40 20.40
N TYR A 358 7.33 -12.93 20.74
CA TYR A 358 7.03 -13.71 21.95
C TYR A 358 7.66 -13.16 23.25
N THR A 359 7.37 -11.90 23.59
CA THR A 359 7.73 -11.36 24.92
C THR A 359 6.54 -11.48 25.89
N ASP A 360 6.79 -11.33 27.20
CA ASP A 360 5.73 -11.37 28.23
C ASP A 360 4.65 -10.28 28.03
N SER A 361 4.98 -9.19 27.32
CA SER A 361 4.12 -8.02 27.14
C SER A 361 3.67 -7.75 25.71
N THR A 362 4.33 -8.32 24.71
CA THR A 362 4.09 -8.04 23.28
C THR A 362 4.14 -9.30 22.43
N LEU A 363 3.23 -9.43 21.47
CA LEU A 363 3.28 -10.51 20.48
C LEU A 363 4.13 -10.12 19.27
N PHE A 364 3.84 -8.97 18.68
CA PHE A 364 4.57 -8.40 17.55
C PHE A 364 5.52 -7.29 18.02
N SER A 365 6.53 -6.99 17.21
CA SER A 365 7.28 -5.75 17.36
C SER A 365 6.35 -4.56 17.17
N PRO A 366 6.42 -3.50 18.01
CA PRO A 366 5.67 -2.26 17.81
C PRO A 366 5.92 -1.56 16.46
N TYR A 367 7.01 -1.93 15.79
CA TYR A 367 7.49 -1.31 14.56
C TYR A 367 7.26 -2.17 13.32
N LEU A 368 6.77 -3.41 13.48
CA LEU A 368 6.27 -4.27 12.39
C LEU A 368 4.75 -4.22 12.43
N CYS A 369 4.15 -3.38 11.59
CA CYS A 369 2.71 -3.08 11.62
C CYS A 369 1.87 -4.11 10.88
N GLY A 370 2.40 -4.72 9.83
CA GLY A 370 1.60 -5.57 8.97
C GLY A 370 2.36 -6.18 7.79
N LEU A 371 1.59 -6.53 6.75
CA LEU A 371 2.04 -7.21 5.55
C LEU A 371 1.47 -6.55 4.29
N GLU A 372 2.29 -6.44 3.26
CA GLU A 372 1.81 -6.23 1.90
C GLU A 372 1.31 -7.57 1.35
N LEU A 373 0.02 -7.87 1.52
CA LEU A 373 -0.53 -9.16 1.12
C LEU A 373 -0.83 -9.24 -0.38
N TRP A 374 -1.19 -8.10 -0.97
CA TRP A 374 -1.62 -8.02 -2.36
C TRP A 374 -0.64 -7.15 -3.13
N ASN A 375 0.15 -7.82 -3.95
CA ASN A 375 1.27 -7.26 -4.69
C ASN A 375 1.15 -7.72 -6.15
N LEU A 376 1.58 -6.88 -7.10
CA LEU A 376 1.54 -7.11 -8.57
C LEU A 376 0.16 -7.55 -9.12
N ARG A 377 -0.61 -6.66 -9.79
CA ARG A 377 -1.91 -7.04 -10.39
C ARG A 377 -1.80 -7.75 -11.74
N ASN A 378 -1.10 -8.88 -11.79
CA ASN A 378 -0.94 -9.68 -13.00
C ASN A 378 -2.22 -10.46 -13.32
N THR A 379 -2.90 -10.10 -14.42
CA THR A 379 -4.08 -10.81 -14.94
C THR A 379 -3.89 -11.36 -16.35
N ILE A 380 -3.03 -10.72 -17.14
CA ILE A 380 -2.65 -11.17 -18.48
C ILE A 380 -1.12 -11.08 -18.63
N SER A 381 -0.54 -11.98 -19.42
CA SER A 381 0.91 -11.99 -19.69
C SER A 381 1.22 -12.22 -21.17
N CYS A 382 2.41 -11.78 -21.59
CA CYS A 382 2.95 -11.94 -22.93
C CYS A 382 4.44 -12.30 -22.86
N SER A 383 4.83 -13.38 -23.54
CA SER A 383 6.24 -13.78 -23.68
C SER A 383 6.78 -13.60 -25.10
N SER A 384 5.94 -13.20 -26.07
CA SER A 384 6.31 -13.18 -27.49
C SER A 384 6.81 -11.82 -27.99
N SER A 385 6.52 -10.72 -27.28
CA SER A 385 7.00 -9.39 -27.65
C SER A 385 6.94 -8.44 -26.48
N GLU A 386 8.08 -7.83 -26.16
CA GLU A 386 8.20 -6.76 -25.16
C GLU A 386 7.61 -5.44 -25.66
N ASN A 387 7.98 -5.05 -26.89
CA ASN A 387 7.60 -3.77 -27.47
C ASN A 387 6.20 -3.77 -28.11
N ASN A 388 5.56 -4.93 -28.31
CA ASN A 388 4.19 -5.05 -28.82
C ASN A 388 3.37 -6.08 -28.03
N PRO A 389 3.24 -5.92 -26.70
CA PRO A 389 2.63 -6.95 -25.88
C PRO A 389 1.11 -7.04 -26.11
N TRP A 390 0.48 -5.97 -26.62
CA TRP A 390 -0.94 -5.99 -27.00
C TRP A 390 -1.20 -6.63 -28.38
N ASN A 391 -0.15 -6.90 -29.17
CA ASN A 391 -0.22 -7.24 -30.59
C ASN A 391 -1.18 -6.31 -31.36
N VAL A 392 -0.92 -5.00 -31.33
CA VAL A 392 -1.79 -3.99 -31.95
C VAL A 392 -1.75 -4.04 -33.48
N MET A 393 -0.71 -4.63 -34.05
CA MET A 393 -0.52 -4.82 -35.49
C MET A 393 -1.20 -6.09 -36.02
N TYR A 394 -1.70 -6.95 -35.13
CA TYR A 394 -2.28 -8.26 -35.47
C TYR A 394 -1.31 -9.17 -36.24
N ASP A 395 -0.03 -9.12 -35.87
CA ASP A 395 1.02 -9.93 -36.47
C ASP A 395 0.77 -11.40 -36.18
N SER A 396 0.85 -12.25 -37.22
CA SER A 396 0.58 -13.69 -37.10
C SER A 396 1.63 -14.45 -36.29
N GLY A 397 2.79 -13.84 -36.01
CA GLY A 397 3.88 -14.41 -35.22
C GLY A 397 3.92 -13.96 -33.76
N ILE A 398 3.07 -13.01 -33.35
CA ILE A 398 3.03 -12.47 -31.98
C ILE A 398 1.69 -12.88 -31.36
N SER A 399 1.71 -13.64 -30.27
CA SER A 399 0.47 -13.98 -29.55
C SER A 399 -0.12 -12.73 -28.88
N GLY A 400 0.75 -11.84 -28.41
CA GLY A 400 0.40 -10.75 -27.49
C GLY A 400 -0.06 -11.31 -26.14
N PHE A 401 -0.66 -10.44 -25.35
CA PHE A 401 -1.22 -10.74 -24.04
C PHE A 401 -2.29 -11.82 -24.11
N SER A 402 -2.26 -12.71 -23.12
CA SER A 402 -3.25 -13.76 -22.87
C SER A 402 -3.59 -13.84 -21.39
N GLU A 403 -4.83 -14.24 -21.08
CA GLU A 403 -5.29 -14.50 -19.71
C GLU A 403 -4.39 -15.50 -18.96
N LEU A 404 -4.00 -15.14 -17.74
CA LEU A 404 -3.35 -16.05 -16.81
C LEU A 404 -4.36 -17.02 -16.21
N SER A 405 -3.96 -18.28 -16.04
CA SER A 405 -4.76 -19.25 -15.28
C SER A 405 -4.78 -18.84 -13.81
N TYR A 406 -5.90 -19.10 -13.10
CA TYR A 406 -5.98 -18.96 -11.65
C TYR A 406 -5.03 -19.91 -10.89
N THR A 407 -4.46 -20.90 -11.58
CA THR A 407 -3.46 -21.83 -11.06
C THR A 407 -2.02 -21.41 -11.38
N ASP A 408 -1.83 -20.32 -12.11
CA ASP A 408 -0.52 -19.81 -12.48
C ASP A 408 0.08 -19.05 -11.29
N THR A 409 1.36 -19.30 -10.98
CA THR A 409 2.02 -18.74 -9.79
C THR A 409 2.26 -17.23 -9.91
N ILE A 410 2.37 -16.71 -11.14
CA ILE A 410 2.50 -15.26 -11.39
C ILE A 410 1.17 -14.50 -11.30
N MET A 411 0.03 -15.21 -11.22
CA MET A 411 -1.30 -14.59 -11.19
C MET A 411 -1.59 -14.00 -9.80
N HIS A 412 -2.10 -12.77 -9.74
CA HIS A 412 -2.17 -12.03 -8.48
C HIS A 412 -3.05 -12.68 -7.40
N ASP A 413 -4.19 -13.30 -7.76
CA ASP A 413 -5.05 -13.98 -6.79
C ASP A 413 -4.40 -15.26 -6.26
N TYR A 414 -3.54 -15.93 -7.04
CA TYR A 414 -2.77 -17.08 -6.56
C TYR A 414 -1.89 -16.65 -5.37
N ARG A 415 -1.08 -15.62 -5.58
CA ARG A 415 -0.17 -15.06 -4.57
C ARG A 415 -0.94 -14.48 -3.38
N PHE A 416 -1.95 -13.66 -3.65
CA PHE A 416 -2.78 -13.04 -2.61
C PHE A 416 -3.46 -14.07 -1.72
N ASN A 417 -4.02 -15.16 -2.28
CA ASN A 417 -4.66 -16.19 -1.47
C ASN A 417 -3.65 -16.94 -0.59
N GLN A 418 -2.42 -17.17 -1.08
CA GLN A 418 -1.37 -17.75 -0.24
C GLN A 418 -1.04 -16.84 0.94
N ASN A 419 -0.77 -15.57 0.66
CA ASN A 419 -0.51 -14.53 1.67
C ASN A 419 -1.67 -14.37 2.67
N LEU A 420 -2.92 -14.39 2.19
CA LEU A 420 -4.13 -14.23 3.01
C LEU A 420 -4.33 -15.40 4.00
N ASP A 421 -4.02 -16.64 3.62
CA ASP A 421 -4.17 -17.77 4.53
C ASP A 421 -3.14 -17.75 5.67
N VAL A 422 -1.91 -17.32 5.39
CA VAL A 422 -0.90 -17.08 6.43
C VAL A 422 -1.33 -15.92 7.34
N TYR A 423 -1.86 -14.83 6.77
CA TYR A 423 -2.41 -13.72 7.54
C TYR A 423 -3.55 -14.15 8.49
N LYS A 424 -4.47 -15.01 8.04
CA LYS A 424 -5.52 -15.58 8.92
C LYS A 424 -4.91 -16.35 10.10
N ALA A 425 -3.82 -17.10 9.88
CA ALA A 425 -3.09 -17.78 10.95
C ALA A 425 -2.46 -16.80 11.95
N ILE A 426 -1.90 -15.67 11.47
CA ILE A 426 -1.37 -14.59 12.30
C ILE A 426 -2.49 -13.97 13.16
N LEU A 427 -3.64 -13.63 12.56
CA LEU A 427 -4.79 -13.10 13.29
C LEU A 427 -5.28 -14.07 14.38
N ARG A 428 -5.34 -15.36 14.05
CA ARG A 428 -5.74 -16.40 15.01
C ARG A 428 -4.75 -16.52 16.16
N ARG A 429 -3.44 -16.47 15.91
CA ARG A 429 -2.42 -16.46 16.97
C ARG A 429 -2.55 -15.22 17.85
N GLY A 430 -2.79 -14.06 17.27
CA GLY A 430 -3.06 -12.80 17.99
C GLY A 430 -4.24 -12.94 18.96
N LEU A 431 -5.36 -13.49 18.50
CA LEU A 431 -6.54 -13.74 19.35
C LEU A 431 -6.26 -14.74 20.47
N ILE A 432 -5.58 -15.86 20.18
CA ILE A 432 -5.21 -16.87 21.20
C ILE A 432 -4.43 -16.20 22.33
N GLN A 433 -3.40 -15.43 21.99
CA GLN A 433 -2.52 -14.80 22.98
C GLN A 433 -3.24 -13.70 23.75
N LYS A 434 -4.02 -12.85 23.07
CA LYS A 434 -4.78 -11.76 23.73
C LYS A 434 -5.87 -12.27 24.65
N ASN A 435 -6.53 -13.38 24.29
CA ASN A 435 -7.57 -13.98 25.13
C ASN A 435 -6.99 -14.74 26.34
N GLN A 436 -5.71 -15.12 26.29
CA GLN A 436 -4.98 -15.70 27.42
C GLN A 436 -4.37 -14.64 28.33
N ASN A 437 -3.97 -13.49 27.77
CA ASN A 437 -3.39 -12.37 28.49
C ASN A 437 -4.03 -11.05 28.01
N ASP A 438 -5.00 -10.57 28.79
CA ASP A 438 -5.72 -9.32 28.57
C ASP A 438 -4.84 -8.06 28.67
N LEU A 439 -3.63 -8.15 29.25
CA LEU A 439 -2.64 -7.08 29.27
C LEU A 439 -1.70 -7.06 28.06
N LEU A 440 -1.77 -8.06 27.18
CA LEU A 440 -0.92 -8.15 25.99
C LEU A 440 -1.10 -6.93 25.08
N GLN A 441 0.01 -6.33 24.68
CA GLN A 441 0.08 -5.22 23.71
C GLN A 441 0.58 -5.73 22.35
N TYR A 442 0.42 -4.91 21.31
CA TYR A 442 0.92 -5.19 19.95
C TYR A 442 0.58 -6.61 19.47
N TRP A 443 -0.71 -6.94 19.49
CA TRP A 443 -1.27 -8.25 19.14
C TRP A 443 -2.18 -8.18 17.90
N LYS A 444 -2.32 -7.00 17.31
CA LYS A 444 -3.03 -6.74 16.05
C LYS A 444 -2.03 -6.60 14.92
N PHE A 445 -2.44 -6.97 13.71
CA PHE A 445 -1.63 -6.96 12.51
C PHE A 445 -2.48 -6.53 11.33
N TYR A 446 -1.90 -5.82 10.37
CA TYR A 446 -2.65 -5.12 9.33
C TYR A 446 -2.24 -5.54 7.91
N MET A 447 -3.15 -5.34 6.98
CA MET A 447 -2.94 -5.58 5.55
C MET A 447 -2.70 -4.27 4.81
N GLU A 448 -1.88 -4.32 3.77
CA GLU A 448 -1.80 -3.33 2.70
C GLU A 448 -1.61 -3.99 1.32
N ALA A 449 -1.74 -3.17 0.27
CA ALA A 449 -1.57 -3.54 -1.12
C ALA A 449 -0.80 -2.45 -1.88
N GLY A 450 0.18 -2.88 -2.66
CA GLY A 450 1.00 -2.04 -3.52
C GLY A 450 1.15 -2.66 -4.91
N SER A 451 1.52 -1.84 -5.88
CA SER A 451 1.73 -2.34 -7.25
C SER A 451 3.07 -3.02 -7.41
N ASP A 452 4.10 -2.61 -6.66
CA ASP A 452 5.51 -2.96 -6.92
C ASP A 452 5.86 -2.72 -8.40
N ALA A 453 5.34 -1.58 -8.88
CA ALA A 453 5.48 -1.22 -10.26
C ALA A 453 6.87 -0.62 -10.51
N HIS A 454 7.42 -1.11 -11.60
CA HIS A 454 8.69 -0.77 -12.21
C HIS A 454 8.44 -0.45 -13.68
N GLY A 455 9.45 0.09 -14.36
CA GLY A 455 9.39 0.27 -15.81
C GLY A 455 8.31 1.25 -16.24
N SER A 456 7.33 0.82 -17.02
CA SER A 456 6.37 1.70 -17.71
C SER A 456 5.12 2.04 -16.88
N PHE A 457 4.41 3.11 -17.26
CA PHE A 457 3.10 3.47 -16.70
C PHE A 457 1.92 2.69 -17.30
N ASN A 458 2.15 1.80 -18.28
CA ASN A 458 1.09 1.09 -19.02
C ASN A 458 1.03 -0.42 -18.73
N TYR A 459 2.19 -1.05 -18.58
CA TYR A 459 2.41 -2.47 -18.31
C TYR A 459 3.79 -2.64 -17.69
N SER A 460 4.10 -3.82 -17.15
CA SER A 460 5.42 -4.13 -16.61
C SER A 460 6.16 -5.07 -17.56
N ASN A 461 7.40 -4.72 -17.88
CA ASN A 461 8.37 -5.54 -18.61
C ASN A 461 9.52 -5.99 -17.69
N THR A 462 9.45 -5.70 -16.40
CA THR A 462 10.54 -5.89 -15.43
C THR A 462 10.93 -7.34 -15.22
N ASP A 463 10.00 -8.28 -15.40
CA ASP A 463 10.34 -9.71 -15.30
C ASP A 463 11.29 -10.15 -16.43
N LEU A 464 11.46 -9.35 -17.51
CA LEU A 464 12.39 -9.61 -18.62
C LEU A 464 13.84 -9.25 -18.21
N THR A 465 14.45 -10.15 -17.44
CA THR A 465 15.87 -10.02 -17.08
C THR A 465 16.76 -9.95 -18.34
N GLY A 466 17.49 -8.83 -18.47
CA GLY A 466 18.32 -8.54 -19.63
C GLY A 466 17.58 -8.51 -20.97
N GLY A 467 16.25 -8.32 -20.98
CA GLY A 467 15.41 -8.34 -22.19
C GLY A 467 15.28 -9.73 -22.85
N LEU A 468 15.71 -10.80 -22.19
CA LEU A 468 15.84 -12.14 -22.79
C LEU A 468 15.00 -13.22 -22.12
N ILE A 469 14.78 -13.14 -20.81
CA ILE A 469 14.11 -14.19 -20.03
C ILE A 469 13.10 -13.54 -19.10
N GLY A 470 11.81 -13.84 -19.29
CA GLY A 470 10.73 -13.29 -18.48
C GLY A 470 9.41 -13.16 -19.24
N ASN A 471 8.49 -12.39 -18.69
CA ASN A 471 7.21 -12.04 -19.32
C ASN A 471 6.94 -10.55 -19.18
N VAL A 472 6.17 -10.00 -20.12
CA VAL A 472 5.46 -8.73 -19.90
C VAL A 472 4.12 -9.06 -19.24
N ASN A 473 3.69 -8.26 -18.26
CA ASN A 473 2.40 -8.40 -17.58
C ASN A 473 1.65 -7.06 -17.49
N ASP A 474 0.35 -7.07 -17.19
CA ASP A 474 -0.47 -5.85 -17.17
C ASP A 474 -0.43 -5.04 -15.85
N ASN A 475 0.50 -5.37 -14.96
CA ASN A 475 0.74 -4.57 -13.75
C ASN A 475 1.30 -3.19 -14.10
N ALA A 476 0.93 -2.20 -13.31
CA ALA A 476 1.35 -0.81 -13.44
C ALA A 476 0.94 -0.03 -12.19
N ILE A 477 1.44 1.19 -12.06
CA ILE A 477 1.07 2.12 -10.98
C ILE A 477 -0.44 2.20 -10.75
N GLY A 478 -0.87 2.03 -9.50
CA GLY A 478 -2.28 2.16 -9.09
C GLY A 478 -3.22 1.05 -9.57
N ARG A 479 -2.71 -0.04 -10.15
CA ARG A 479 -3.51 -1.25 -10.43
C ARG A 479 -4.00 -1.92 -9.14
N LEU A 480 -3.15 -1.95 -8.12
CA LEU A 480 -3.52 -2.22 -6.73
C LEU A 480 -3.42 -0.92 -5.93
N SER A 481 -4.19 -0.84 -4.87
CA SER A 481 -4.18 0.33 -4.01
C SER A 481 -4.58 0.02 -2.58
N THR A 482 -4.03 0.80 -1.68
CA THR A 482 -4.47 0.92 -0.30
C THR A 482 -5.22 2.23 -0.14
N LEU A 483 -6.46 2.17 0.36
CA LEU A 483 -7.20 3.37 0.74
C LEU A 483 -7.09 3.55 2.25
N VAL A 484 -6.82 4.77 2.70
CA VAL A 484 -6.68 5.12 4.11
C VAL A 484 -7.72 6.14 4.56
N TYR A 485 -8.24 5.98 5.78
CA TYR A 485 -9.18 6.92 6.37
C TYR A 485 -8.44 8.09 7.04
N CYS A 486 -8.53 9.29 6.45
CA CYS A 486 -7.90 10.51 6.95
C CYS A 486 -8.94 11.63 7.11
N PRO A 487 -9.71 11.68 8.21
CA PRO A 487 -10.78 12.67 8.40
C PRO A 487 -10.29 14.13 8.47
N GLN A 488 -8.99 14.34 8.65
CA GLN A 488 -8.35 15.66 8.65
C GLN A 488 -7.56 15.94 7.35
N GLY A 489 -7.88 15.21 6.27
CA GLY A 489 -7.11 15.20 5.02
C GLY A 489 -5.80 14.44 5.12
N MET A 490 -5.06 14.31 4.01
CA MET A 490 -3.80 13.55 3.93
C MET A 490 -2.68 14.08 4.83
N GLY A 491 -2.76 15.35 5.22
CA GLY A 491 -1.76 16.04 6.02
C GLY A 491 -0.51 16.41 5.21
N LEU A 492 0.27 17.36 5.72
CA LEU A 492 1.51 17.79 5.08
C LEU A 492 2.47 16.60 4.90
N ASN A 493 2.93 16.37 3.67
CA ASN A 493 3.80 15.25 3.29
C ASN A 493 3.30 13.88 3.77
N GLY A 494 1.98 13.71 3.84
CA GLY A 494 1.35 12.41 4.10
C GLY A 494 1.36 11.98 5.56
N LYS A 495 1.56 12.90 6.51
CA LYS A 495 1.56 12.57 7.93
C LYS A 495 0.32 11.79 8.41
N ASN A 496 -0.87 12.12 7.89
CA ASN A 496 -2.11 11.46 8.32
C ASN A 496 -2.30 10.12 7.60
N ILE A 497 -1.76 9.98 6.38
CA ILE A 497 -1.69 8.71 5.65
C ILE A 497 -0.83 7.72 6.45
N LEU A 498 0.38 8.13 6.84
CA LEU A 498 1.29 7.32 7.66
C LEU A 498 0.62 6.93 8.99
N GLN A 499 -0.07 7.86 9.65
CA GLN A 499 -0.80 7.52 10.88
C GLN A 499 -1.92 6.51 10.65
N ALA A 500 -2.67 6.63 9.56
CA ALA A 500 -3.75 5.71 9.22
C ALA A 500 -3.23 4.31 8.90
N LEU A 501 -2.14 4.18 8.14
CA LEU A 501 -1.44 2.90 7.92
C LEU A 501 -1.01 2.29 9.26
N GLN A 502 -0.32 3.06 10.12
CA GLN A 502 0.15 2.59 11.43
C GLN A 502 -0.97 2.00 12.30
N ASN A 503 -2.20 2.53 12.20
CA ASN A 503 -3.34 2.07 12.99
C ASN A 503 -4.20 1.01 12.29
N GLY A 504 -3.88 0.64 11.05
CA GLY A 504 -4.69 -0.27 10.23
C GLY A 504 -6.01 0.35 9.74
N HIS A 505 -6.12 1.69 9.72
CA HIS A 505 -7.28 2.44 9.22
C HIS A 505 -7.30 2.46 7.69
N SER A 506 -7.27 1.26 7.10
CA SER A 506 -7.10 1.06 5.67
C SER A 506 -7.92 -0.10 5.11
N VAL A 507 -8.15 -0.06 3.79
CA VAL A 507 -8.72 -1.15 2.99
C VAL A 507 -7.88 -1.34 1.72
N LEU A 508 -7.79 -2.58 1.25
CA LEU A 508 -7.10 -2.94 0.01
C LEU A 508 -8.13 -2.92 -1.12
N SER A 509 -7.76 -2.47 -2.32
CA SER A 509 -8.67 -2.37 -3.45
C SER A 509 -7.94 -2.47 -4.79
N SER A 510 -8.49 -3.26 -5.72
CA SER A 510 -8.13 -3.21 -7.15
C SER A 510 -9.11 -2.36 -7.98
N GLY A 511 -9.98 -1.58 -7.32
CA GLY A 511 -11.00 -0.76 -7.97
C GLY A 511 -12.16 -0.40 -7.04
N PRO A 512 -13.09 -1.32 -6.76
CA PRO A 512 -14.26 -1.07 -5.93
C PRO A 512 -13.88 -0.83 -4.46
N ILE A 513 -14.79 -0.24 -3.68
CA ILE A 513 -14.55 0.06 -2.26
C ILE A 513 -15.68 -0.54 -1.42
N ILE A 514 -15.31 -1.26 -0.37
CA ILE A 514 -16.17 -1.51 0.78
C ILE A 514 -15.48 -0.98 2.04
N ASN A 515 -16.23 -0.21 2.83
CA ASN A 515 -15.83 0.20 4.17
C ASN A 515 -16.78 -0.40 5.20
N THR A 516 -16.26 -0.74 6.38
CA THR A 516 -17.06 -1.25 7.51
C THR A 516 -16.83 -0.37 8.73
N VAL A 517 -17.92 0.12 9.34
CA VAL A 517 -17.88 0.93 10.57
C VAL A 517 -18.87 0.38 11.57
N LEU A 518 -18.42 0.14 12.79
CA LEU A 518 -19.28 -0.23 13.90
C LEU A 518 -19.67 1.06 14.64
N THR A 519 -20.98 1.33 14.73
CA THR A 519 -21.51 2.57 15.32
C THR A 519 -22.57 2.27 16.37
N ASN A 520 -22.59 3.04 17.46
CA ASN A 520 -23.66 2.98 18.45
C ASN A 520 -24.66 4.13 18.33
N ASN A 521 -25.76 4.06 19.08
CA ASN A 521 -26.78 5.14 19.14
C ASN A 521 -26.25 6.50 19.61
N SER A 522 -25.04 6.57 20.18
CA SER A 522 -24.37 7.82 20.58
C SER A 522 -23.44 8.37 19.50
N ASN A 523 -23.44 7.78 18.30
CA ASN A 523 -22.54 8.11 17.18
C ASN A 523 -21.05 7.89 17.47
N ASN A 524 -20.71 6.99 18.40
CA ASN A 524 -19.34 6.53 18.53
C ASN A 524 -19.06 5.57 17.37
N ASN A 525 -18.01 5.85 16.59
CA ASN A 525 -17.59 5.06 15.44
C ASN A 525 -16.32 4.28 15.77
N VAL A 526 -16.27 3.02 15.37
CA VAL A 526 -15.12 2.12 15.45
C VAL A 526 -14.83 1.66 14.03
N PHE A 527 -13.59 1.88 13.58
CA PHE A 527 -13.17 1.66 12.19
C PHE A 527 -12.32 0.39 12.08
N SER A 528 -12.14 -0.11 10.84
CA SER A 528 -11.11 -1.12 10.55
C SER A 528 -9.77 -0.70 11.16
N GLY A 529 -9.09 -1.62 11.86
CA GLY A 529 -7.86 -1.35 12.63
C GLY A 529 -8.10 -1.20 14.15
N ASP A 530 -9.29 -0.74 14.55
CA ASP A 530 -9.64 -0.47 15.94
C ASP A 530 -10.07 -1.72 16.71
N ASP A 531 -10.04 -1.61 18.03
CA ASP A 531 -10.65 -2.60 18.93
C ASP A 531 -11.61 -1.94 19.92
N ILE A 532 -12.62 -2.70 20.36
CA ILE A 532 -13.63 -2.23 21.32
C ILE A 532 -14.09 -3.34 22.28
N ILE A 533 -14.48 -2.92 23.48
CA ILE A 533 -15.20 -3.75 24.45
C ILE A 533 -16.66 -3.26 24.51
N ILE A 534 -17.61 -4.15 24.20
CA ILE A 534 -19.05 -3.88 24.24
C ILE A 534 -19.67 -4.65 25.40
N ASN A 535 -20.43 -3.96 26.25
CA ASN A 535 -21.19 -4.64 27.30
C ASN A 535 -22.33 -5.45 26.67
N LEU A 536 -22.53 -6.69 27.14
CA LEU A 536 -23.58 -7.57 26.63
C LEU A 536 -24.98 -6.91 26.65
N SER A 537 -25.27 -6.10 27.66
CA SER A 537 -26.53 -5.35 27.79
C SER A 537 -26.70 -4.23 26.76
N ASP A 538 -25.62 -3.78 26.13
CA ASP A 538 -25.61 -2.68 25.15
C ASP A 538 -25.56 -3.20 23.71
N LEU A 539 -25.38 -4.51 23.51
CA LEU A 539 -25.14 -5.14 22.20
C LEU A 539 -26.22 -4.78 21.15
N THR A 540 -27.47 -4.61 21.56
CA THR A 540 -28.58 -4.25 20.67
C THR A 540 -28.54 -2.80 20.17
N ASN A 541 -27.73 -1.94 20.79
CA ASN A 541 -27.58 -0.53 20.42
C ASN A 541 -26.43 -0.28 19.43
N TRP A 542 -25.76 -1.34 19.00
CA TRP A 542 -24.67 -1.30 18.04
C TRP A 542 -25.14 -1.77 16.66
N PHE A 543 -24.59 -1.13 15.63
CA PHE A 543 -24.90 -1.40 14.23
C PHE A 543 -23.60 -1.48 13.43
N VAL A 544 -23.55 -2.42 12.50
CA VAL A 544 -22.48 -2.48 11.50
C VAL A 544 -22.99 -1.78 10.25
N ASN A 545 -22.28 -0.73 9.85
CA ASN A 545 -22.52 0.06 8.66
C ASN A 545 -21.53 -0.33 7.58
N PHE A 546 -22.04 -0.52 6.37
CA PHE A 546 -21.26 -0.80 5.18
C PHE A 546 -21.47 0.30 4.17
N ASP A 547 -20.38 0.83 3.63
CA ASP A 547 -20.41 1.74 2.49
C ASP A 547 -19.77 1.05 1.29
N VAL A 548 -20.56 0.79 0.25
CA VAL A 548 -20.09 0.16 -1.00
C VAL A 548 -20.13 1.17 -2.13
N VAL A 549 -18.96 1.46 -2.70
CA VAL A 549 -18.82 2.38 -3.85
C VAL A 549 -18.17 1.63 -5.01
N ASN A 550 -18.80 1.70 -6.17
CA ASN A 550 -18.34 1.07 -7.39
C ASN A 550 -18.73 1.92 -8.60
N THR A 551 -17.95 1.83 -9.69
CA THR A 551 -18.25 2.51 -10.96
C THR A 551 -18.30 1.50 -12.10
N PRO A 552 -18.94 1.83 -13.25
CA PRO A 552 -19.02 0.92 -14.40
C PRO A 552 -17.67 0.46 -14.96
N GLU A 553 -16.57 1.18 -14.67
CA GLU A 553 -15.19 0.76 -14.97
C GLU A 553 -14.90 -0.64 -14.40
N PHE A 554 -15.31 -0.88 -13.15
CA PHE A 554 -15.04 -2.10 -12.38
C PHE A 554 -16.22 -3.10 -12.40
N GLY A 555 -17.17 -2.91 -13.31
CA GLY A 555 -18.27 -3.83 -13.54
C GLY A 555 -19.40 -3.74 -12.52
N SER A 556 -20.03 -4.88 -12.22
CA SER A 556 -21.17 -4.96 -11.29
C SER A 556 -20.77 -5.68 -10.01
N VAL A 557 -21.34 -5.27 -8.88
CA VAL A 557 -21.17 -5.99 -7.61
C VAL A 557 -21.71 -7.41 -7.76
N SER A 558 -20.86 -8.39 -7.49
CA SER A 558 -21.18 -9.82 -7.60
C SER A 558 -21.37 -10.45 -6.23
N GLU A 559 -20.55 -10.07 -5.25
CA GLU A 559 -20.56 -10.68 -3.93
C GLU A 559 -20.09 -9.70 -2.86
N ILE A 560 -20.71 -9.78 -1.67
CA ILE A 560 -20.24 -9.14 -0.45
C ILE A 560 -20.23 -10.19 0.66
N LEU A 561 -19.06 -10.44 1.23
CA LEU A 561 -18.87 -11.37 2.34
C LEU A 561 -18.47 -10.60 3.59
N LEU A 562 -19.09 -10.96 4.71
CA LEU A 562 -18.60 -10.59 6.03
C LEU A 562 -18.03 -11.82 6.71
N PHE A 563 -16.81 -11.70 7.21
CA PHE A 563 -16.11 -12.71 7.98
C PHE A 563 -16.15 -12.37 9.47
N GLY A 564 -16.26 -13.40 10.29
CA GLY A 564 -16.09 -13.36 11.75
C GLY A 564 -15.02 -14.37 12.15
N GLY A 565 -13.94 -13.92 12.79
CA GLY A 565 -12.84 -14.78 13.24
C GLY A 565 -12.67 -14.79 14.75
N ASN A 566 -12.45 -15.97 15.33
CA ASN A 566 -12.13 -16.18 16.73
C ASN A 566 -10.83 -17.00 16.89
N GLU A 567 -10.44 -17.36 18.11
CA GLU A 567 -9.22 -18.14 18.38
C GLU A 567 -9.20 -19.56 17.79
N ASN A 568 -10.35 -20.06 17.31
CA ASN A 568 -10.51 -21.40 16.76
C ASN A 568 -10.63 -21.42 15.24
N ASN A 569 -11.42 -20.51 14.66
CA ASN A 569 -11.70 -20.48 13.23
C ASN A 569 -12.18 -19.10 12.74
N GLU A 570 -12.31 -18.99 11.42
CA GLU A 570 -12.99 -17.90 10.73
C GLU A 570 -14.19 -18.47 9.95
N VAL A 571 -15.31 -17.77 10.00
CA VAL A 571 -16.56 -18.10 9.32
C VAL A 571 -17.06 -16.90 8.54
N SER A 572 -17.89 -17.11 7.52
CA SER A 572 -18.41 -16.02 6.70
C SER A 572 -19.91 -16.11 6.48
N VAL A 573 -20.54 -14.96 6.30
CA VAL A 573 -21.93 -14.83 5.84
C VAL A 573 -21.98 -13.95 4.60
N SER A 574 -22.80 -14.33 3.62
CA SER A 574 -23.07 -13.50 2.46
C SER A 574 -24.07 -12.41 2.81
N LEU A 575 -23.73 -11.17 2.48
CA LEU A 575 -24.66 -10.04 2.56
C LEU A 575 -25.43 -9.91 1.24
N PRO A 576 -26.60 -9.26 1.25
CA PRO A 576 -27.25 -8.85 0.00
C PRO A 576 -26.27 -8.04 -0.87
N VAL A 577 -26.37 -8.17 -2.19
CA VAL A 577 -25.61 -7.31 -3.11
C VAL A 577 -26.25 -5.91 -3.14
N PHE A 578 -25.45 -4.87 -2.88
CA PHE A 578 -25.89 -3.47 -2.92
C PHE A 578 -24.77 -2.51 -3.32
N THR A 579 -25.14 -1.27 -3.61
CA THR A 579 -24.25 -0.09 -3.66
C THR A 579 -24.84 1.00 -2.77
N GLY A 580 -24.00 1.90 -2.26
CA GLY A 580 -24.39 2.87 -1.23
C GLY A 580 -24.25 2.28 0.18
N THR A 581 -25.14 2.71 1.07
CA THR A 581 -25.06 2.37 2.50
C THR A 581 -25.96 1.20 2.87
N PHE A 582 -25.46 0.24 3.64
CA PHE A 582 -26.26 -0.83 4.26
C PHE A 582 -25.95 -0.91 5.75
N GLN A 583 -26.98 -1.10 6.57
CA GLN A 583 -26.84 -1.18 8.02
C GLN A 583 -27.50 -2.46 8.53
N ILE A 584 -26.83 -3.16 9.45
CA ILE A 584 -27.36 -4.32 10.16
C ILE A 584 -27.14 -4.18 11.67
N ASN A 585 -28.11 -4.61 12.46
CA ASN A 585 -27.94 -4.65 13.91
C ASN A 585 -26.83 -5.64 14.28
N PHE A 586 -25.91 -5.22 15.15
CA PHE A 586 -24.73 -6.02 15.48
C PHE A 586 -25.09 -7.34 16.17
N ASN A 587 -26.09 -7.36 17.05
CA ASN A 587 -26.54 -8.60 17.69
C ASN A 587 -27.08 -9.62 16.66
N THR A 588 -27.85 -9.17 15.66
CA THR A 588 -28.33 -10.04 14.58
C THR A 588 -27.16 -10.63 13.79
N LEU A 589 -26.18 -9.81 13.47
CA LEU A 589 -25.00 -10.21 12.71
C LEU A 589 -24.16 -11.26 13.44
N ILE A 590 -23.95 -11.06 14.75
CA ILE A 590 -23.22 -12.00 15.58
C ILE A 590 -23.93 -13.35 15.65
N GLN A 591 -25.26 -13.38 15.74
CA GLN A 591 -26.03 -14.63 15.71
C GLN A 591 -25.90 -15.38 14.37
N GLN A 592 -25.71 -14.66 13.26
CA GLN A 592 -25.50 -15.27 11.94
C GLN A 592 -24.07 -15.84 11.80
N LEU A 593 -23.06 -15.09 12.27
CA LEU A 593 -21.67 -15.54 12.23
C LEU A 593 -21.41 -16.67 13.23
N PHE A 594 -21.91 -16.53 14.46
CA PHE A 594 -21.62 -17.43 15.58
C PHE A 594 -22.93 -17.96 16.19
N PRO A 595 -23.62 -18.92 15.54
CA PRO A 595 -24.91 -19.44 15.99
C PRO A 595 -24.83 -20.15 17.35
N ASP A 596 -23.68 -20.75 17.67
CA ASP A 596 -23.39 -21.39 18.97
C ASP A 596 -22.98 -20.39 20.07
N SER A 597 -23.17 -19.09 19.82
CA SER A 597 -22.79 -17.92 20.63
C SER A 597 -21.29 -17.59 20.66
N VAL A 598 -20.99 -16.29 20.80
CA VAL A 598 -19.63 -15.80 21.06
C VAL A 598 -19.29 -16.02 22.52
N GLN A 599 -18.06 -16.46 22.80
CA GLN A 599 -17.57 -16.58 24.17
C GLN A 599 -17.41 -15.20 24.80
N ASN A 600 -18.13 -14.96 25.90
CA ASN A 600 -18.01 -13.70 26.64
C ASN A 600 -16.57 -13.50 27.15
N ASN A 601 -16.18 -12.23 27.24
CA ASN A 601 -14.86 -11.77 27.70
C ASN A 601 -13.69 -12.23 26.83
N LYS A 602 -13.95 -12.69 25.60
CA LYS A 602 -12.93 -12.98 24.60
C LYS A 602 -13.06 -12.06 23.39
N TYR A 603 -11.92 -11.65 22.86
CA TYR A 603 -11.84 -10.98 21.58
C TYR A 603 -12.12 -11.96 20.43
N PHE A 604 -12.81 -11.43 19.43
CA PHE A 604 -12.96 -11.94 18.07
C PHE A 604 -12.84 -10.74 17.13
N TYR A 605 -12.92 -10.94 15.82
CA TYR A 605 -12.96 -9.84 14.86
C TYR A 605 -14.05 -10.01 13.81
N ILE A 606 -14.40 -8.91 13.14
CA ILE A 606 -15.13 -8.92 11.88
C ILE A 606 -14.31 -8.22 10.78
N ARG A 607 -14.41 -8.68 9.53
CA ARG A 607 -13.83 -8.03 8.33
C ARG A 607 -14.69 -8.31 7.11
N ALA A 608 -14.66 -7.45 6.11
CA ALA A 608 -15.47 -7.59 4.90
C ALA A 608 -14.64 -7.78 3.63
N GLN A 609 -15.27 -8.39 2.64
CA GLN A 609 -14.79 -8.51 1.26
C GLN A 609 -15.89 -8.11 0.30
N LEU A 610 -15.51 -7.40 -0.76
CA LEU A 610 -16.37 -7.05 -1.90
C LEU A 610 -15.73 -7.57 -3.17
N THR A 611 -16.55 -8.19 -4.02
CA THR A 611 -16.15 -8.68 -5.34
C THR A 611 -17.04 -8.05 -6.41
N THR A 612 -16.44 -7.48 -7.46
CA THR A 612 -17.15 -7.03 -8.67
C THR A 612 -16.63 -7.73 -9.90
N ILE A 613 -17.49 -7.90 -10.91
CA ILE A 613 -17.16 -8.58 -12.17
C ILE A 613 -17.48 -7.65 -13.34
N LYS A 614 -16.49 -7.44 -14.20
CA LYS A 614 -16.63 -6.71 -15.47
C LYS A 614 -16.60 -7.71 -16.62
N ASN A 615 -17.70 -7.86 -17.34
CA ASN A 615 -17.74 -8.63 -18.58
C ASN A 615 -17.42 -7.72 -19.77
N TYR A 616 -16.48 -8.12 -20.64
CA TYR A 616 -16.07 -7.31 -21.79
C TYR A 616 -16.87 -7.60 -23.07
N GLY A 617 -17.49 -8.77 -23.18
CA GLY A 617 -18.42 -9.10 -24.27
C GLY A 617 -17.78 -8.97 -25.66
N SER A 618 -18.28 -8.06 -26.50
CA SER A 618 -17.69 -7.83 -27.83
C SER A 618 -16.28 -7.24 -27.80
N LEU A 619 -15.85 -6.71 -26.65
CA LEU A 619 -14.51 -6.13 -26.47
C LEU A 619 -13.48 -7.14 -25.97
N SER A 620 -13.81 -8.43 -25.79
CA SER A 620 -12.89 -9.41 -25.21
C SER A 620 -11.54 -9.50 -25.94
N ASN A 621 -11.54 -9.42 -27.27
CA ASN A 621 -10.29 -9.44 -28.05
C ASN A 621 -9.44 -8.18 -27.85
N ILE A 622 -10.06 -7.03 -27.54
CA ILE A 622 -9.36 -5.77 -27.29
C ILE A 622 -8.74 -5.77 -25.89
N TYR A 623 -9.48 -6.27 -24.89
CA TYR A 623 -8.97 -6.40 -23.52
C TYR A 623 -8.08 -7.63 -23.31
N LYS A 624 -8.03 -8.52 -24.31
CA LYS A 624 -7.35 -9.83 -24.25
C LYS A 624 -7.87 -10.74 -23.14
N LYS A 625 -9.10 -10.47 -22.68
CA LYS A 625 -9.80 -11.25 -21.67
C LYS A 625 -11.32 -11.16 -21.79
N ASN A 626 -12.04 -12.20 -21.38
CA ASN A 626 -13.50 -12.23 -21.46
C ASN A 626 -14.20 -11.42 -20.37
N TYR A 627 -13.62 -11.46 -19.17
CA TYR A 627 -14.06 -10.70 -18.01
C TYR A 627 -12.86 -10.35 -17.13
N ASP A 628 -13.06 -9.48 -16.15
CA ASP A 628 -12.10 -9.18 -15.08
C ASP A 628 -12.83 -9.17 -13.74
N THR A 629 -12.11 -9.52 -12.69
CA THR A 629 -12.60 -9.53 -11.30
C THR A 629 -11.85 -8.47 -10.51
N PHE A 630 -12.59 -7.69 -9.74
CA PHE A 630 -12.01 -6.69 -8.85
C PHE A 630 -12.48 -6.92 -7.43
N ASN A 631 -11.58 -6.72 -6.48
CA ASN A 631 -11.84 -7.02 -5.07
C ASN A 631 -11.50 -5.84 -4.17
N CYS A 632 -12.14 -5.80 -3.01
CA CYS A 632 -11.77 -4.93 -1.90
C CYS A 632 -11.86 -5.70 -0.58
N TYR A 633 -10.86 -5.51 0.28
CA TYR A 633 -10.72 -6.21 1.57
C TYR A 633 -10.50 -5.21 2.69
N THR A 634 -11.22 -5.36 3.81
CA THR A 634 -11.05 -4.47 4.97
C THR A 634 -10.10 -5.06 6.00
N ASN A 635 -9.34 -4.20 6.69
CA ASN A 635 -8.72 -4.61 7.95
C ASN A 635 -9.79 -5.00 9.00
N PRO A 636 -9.44 -5.87 9.97
CA PRO A 636 -10.39 -6.31 10.98
C PRO A 636 -10.82 -5.19 11.94
N ILE A 637 -12.03 -5.32 12.49
CA ILE A 637 -12.46 -4.64 13.71
C ILE A 637 -12.50 -5.68 14.81
N TRP A 638 -11.70 -5.49 15.87
CA TRP A 638 -11.63 -6.44 16.98
C TRP A 638 -12.64 -6.09 18.07
N ILE A 639 -13.44 -7.06 18.50
CA ILE A 639 -14.54 -6.84 19.44
C ILE A 639 -14.44 -7.84 20.58
N ASN A 640 -14.64 -7.36 21.81
CA ASN A 640 -14.85 -8.18 22.99
C ASN A 640 -16.24 -7.90 23.55
N ILE A 641 -17.03 -8.94 23.79
CA ILE A 641 -18.34 -8.81 24.45
C ILE A 641 -18.17 -9.12 25.93
N ASN A 642 -18.20 -8.08 26.76
CA ASN A 642 -18.08 -8.24 28.20
C ASN A 642 -19.43 -8.64 28.80
N SER A 643 -19.48 -9.80 29.44
CA SER A 643 -20.55 -10.12 30.39
C SER A 643 -20.04 -9.82 31.78
N ILE A 644 -20.53 -8.74 32.40
CA ILE A 644 -20.27 -8.45 33.81
C ILE A 644 -21.02 -9.48 34.66
N THR A 645 -20.47 -10.68 34.76
CA THR A 645 -20.87 -11.68 35.75
C THR A 645 -19.83 -11.62 36.84
N LYS A 646 -20.15 -10.88 37.91
CA LYS A 646 -19.43 -10.80 39.19
C LYS A 646 -18.32 -9.73 39.25
N ILE A 647 -18.58 -8.68 40.03
CA ILE A 647 -17.52 -7.96 40.73
C ILE A 647 -16.95 -8.97 41.73
N ASN A 648 -15.78 -9.54 41.45
CA ASN A 648 -15.02 -10.18 42.51
C ASN A 648 -14.61 -9.06 43.47
N GLU A 649 -15.32 -8.91 44.59
CA GLU A 649 -14.69 -8.43 45.82
C GLU A 649 -13.61 -9.46 46.15
N ASN A 650 -12.43 -9.25 45.58
CA ASN A 650 -11.28 -10.07 45.87
C ASN A 650 -10.88 -9.69 47.31
N ASN A 651 -11.47 -10.38 48.30
CA ASN A 651 -11.20 -10.25 49.73
C ASN A 651 -9.75 -10.61 50.12
N ASN A 652 -8.85 -10.69 49.15
CA ASN A 652 -7.42 -10.89 49.30
C ASN A 652 -6.62 -9.73 48.71
N THR A 653 -6.92 -8.46 49.04
CA THR A 653 -5.88 -7.43 48.91
C THR A 653 -5.92 -6.34 49.98
N LYS A 654 -4.73 -6.15 50.56
CA LYS A 654 -4.29 -5.25 51.62
C LYS A 654 -4.32 -3.75 51.25
N LEU A 655 -5.44 -3.24 50.72
CA LEU A 655 -5.70 -1.81 50.50
C LEU A 655 -6.80 -1.34 51.46
N THR A 656 -6.52 -0.31 52.26
CA THR A 656 -7.51 0.30 53.16
C THR A 656 -7.81 1.74 52.74
N ILE A 657 -9.10 2.11 52.81
CA ILE A 657 -9.59 3.47 52.55
C ILE A 657 -10.05 4.11 53.86
N SER A 658 -9.57 5.31 54.16
CA SER A 658 -9.99 6.04 55.36
C SER A 658 -9.90 7.57 55.18
N PRO A 659 -10.84 8.37 55.69
CA PRO A 659 -12.11 7.95 56.27
C PRO A 659 -13.05 7.38 55.21
N ASN A 660 -13.99 6.51 55.62
CA ASN A 660 -15.07 6.02 54.79
C ASN A 660 -16.28 5.69 55.70
N PRO A 661 -17.32 6.53 55.76
CA PRO A 661 -17.62 7.63 54.84
C PRO A 661 -16.65 8.82 54.90
N ALA A 662 -16.52 9.57 53.79
CA ALA A 662 -15.63 10.72 53.64
C ALA A 662 -16.37 12.00 53.22
N ASN A 663 -15.83 13.17 53.58
CA ASN A 663 -16.33 14.48 53.14
C ASN A 663 -15.42 15.10 52.07
N ASP A 664 -14.17 15.40 52.41
CA ASP A 664 -13.33 16.20 51.52
C ASP A 664 -12.17 15.39 50.93
N PHE A 665 -11.64 14.43 51.68
CA PHE A 665 -10.50 13.63 51.25
C PHE A 665 -10.59 12.20 51.77
N ILE A 666 -9.89 11.32 51.06
CA ILE A 666 -9.63 9.94 51.47
C ILE A 666 -8.13 9.65 51.43
N ASN A 667 -7.70 8.73 52.27
CA ASN A 667 -6.38 8.14 52.27
C ASN A 667 -6.49 6.68 51.82
N LEU A 668 -5.71 6.33 50.80
CA LEU A 668 -5.51 4.97 50.33
C LEU A 668 -4.19 4.44 50.89
N THR A 669 -4.25 3.50 51.83
CA THR A 669 -3.08 2.96 52.54
C THR A 669 -2.77 1.53 52.08
N PHE A 670 -1.53 1.31 51.66
CA PHE A 670 -1.01 0.02 51.17
C PHE A 670 -0.10 -0.63 52.22
N TYR A 671 -0.17 -1.95 52.36
CA TYR A 671 0.59 -2.68 53.41
C TYR A 671 2.00 -3.11 52.97
N ASN A 672 2.35 -3.01 51.68
CA ASN A 672 3.69 -3.22 51.13
C ASN A 672 4.07 -2.06 50.20
N LEU A 673 5.33 -1.63 50.26
CA LEU A 673 5.90 -0.48 49.55
C LEU A 673 5.60 -0.47 48.04
N LEU A 674 5.32 0.73 47.53
CA LEU A 674 4.73 1.02 46.23
C LEU A 674 5.59 0.63 45.02
N ASN A 675 4.99 -0.19 44.14
CA ASN A 675 5.24 -0.12 42.70
C ASN A 675 4.55 1.15 42.15
N ASN A 676 5.13 1.80 41.15
CA ASN A 676 4.59 3.04 40.56
C ASN A 676 3.09 2.92 40.27
N ILE A 677 2.29 3.83 40.84
CA ILE A 677 0.86 3.98 40.52
C ILE A 677 0.79 4.49 39.08
N CYS A 678 0.11 3.74 38.22
CA CYS A 678 -0.14 4.15 36.84
C CYS A 678 -1.35 5.07 36.76
N LYS A 679 -2.42 4.76 37.52
CA LYS A 679 -3.70 5.47 37.42
C LYS A 679 -4.58 5.24 38.65
N ILE A 680 -5.36 6.25 39.04
CA ILE A 680 -6.50 6.13 39.97
C ILE A 680 -7.74 6.61 39.22
N GLN A 681 -8.81 5.83 39.28
CA GLN A 681 -10.10 6.14 38.65
C GLN A 681 -11.21 6.03 39.68
N ILE A 682 -12.13 6.99 39.72
CA ILE A 682 -13.30 6.96 40.59
C ILE A 682 -14.55 6.87 39.73
N PHE A 683 -15.43 5.91 40.04
CA PHE A 683 -16.68 5.69 39.33
C PHE A 683 -17.86 5.88 40.29
N SER A 684 -18.91 6.57 39.86
CA SER A 684 -20.20 6.51 40.57
C SER A 684 -20.89 5.16 40.35
N ALA A 685 -21.95 4.88 41.12
CA ALA A 685 -22.70 3.63 41.04
C ALA A 685 -23.38 3.36 39.67
N ASP A 686 -23.60 4.40 38.85
CA ASP A 686 -24.10 4.33 37.47
C ASP A 686 -22.98 4.27 36.42
N GLY A 687 -21.70 4.20 36.84
CA GLY A 687 -20.55 3.98 35.96
C GLY A 687 -19.88 5.23 35.40
N LYS A 688 -20.32 6.44 35.77
CA LYS A 688 -19.65 7.69 35.35
C LYS A 688 -18.28 7.83 36.03
N GLU A 689 -17.24 8.09 35.24
CA GLU A 689 -15.87 8.32 35.73
C GLU A 689 -15.68 9.78 36.20
N PHE A 690 -14.96 9.95 37.30
CA PHE A 690 -14.52 11.23 37.87
C PHE A 690 -13.00 11.25 37.95
N ILE A 691 -12.42 12.38 37.55
CA ILE A 691 -10.99 12.66 37.70
C ILE A 691 -10.83 13.47 38.97
N CYS A 692 -10.05 12.95 39.91
CA CYS A 692 -9.77 13.59 41.19
C CYS A 692 -8.27 13.78 41.35
N ASP A 693 -7.87 14.94 41.87
CA ASP A 693 -6.48 15.20 42.21
C ASP A 693 -6.04 14.33 43.38
N TYR A 694 -4.78 13.88 43.33
CA TYR A 694 -4.19 13.13 44.41
C TYR A 694 -2.73 13.51 44.64
N LYS A 695 -2.29 13.36 45.89
CA LYS A 695 -0.89 13.52 46.31
C LYS A 695 -0.37 12.20 46.86
N ASN A 696 0.84 11.85 46.44
CA ASN A 696 1.53 10.66 46.90
C ASN A 696 2.47 11.02 48.06
N ASP A 697 2.38 10.29 49.18
CA ASP A 697 3.26 10.41 50.34
C ASP A 697 3.63 9.01 50.85
N ASP A 698 4.80 8.53 50.41
CA ASP A 698 5.37 7.19 50.66
C ASP A 698 4.42 6.00 50.47
N ASN A 699 3.56 5.69 51.46
CA ASN A 699 2.64 4.54 51.50
C ASN A 699 1.16 4.95 51.56
N ILE A 700 0.86 6.25 51.52
CA ILE A 700 -0.48 6.81 51.61
C ILE A 700 -0.71 7.72 50.40
N ILE A 701 -1.78 7.44 49.66
CA ILE A 701 -2.24 8.35 48.61
C ILE A 701 -3.42 9.12 49.17
N LYS A 702 -3.30 10.45 49.22
CA LYS A 702 -4.40 11.33 49.59
C LYS A 702 -5.13 11.78 48.33
N VAL A 703 -6.39 11.42 48.19
CA VAL A 703 -7.25 11.79 47.05
C VAL A 703 -8.27 12.82 47.51
N ASP A 704 -8.40 13.91 46.76
CA ASP A 704 -9.43 14.93 46.98
C ASP A 704 -10.76 14.47 46.38
N VAL A 705 -11.79 14.35 47.21
CA VAL A 705 -13.13 13.91 46.82
C VAL A 705 -14.19 14.98 47.10
N SER A 706 -13.76 16.22 47.40
CA SER A 706 -14.65 17.31 47.80
C SER A 706 -15.66 17.70 46.71
N GLU A 707 -15.30 17.57 45.44
CA GLU A 707 -16.17 17.87 44.30
C GLU A 707 -17.21 16.78 43.99
N LEU A 708 -17.12 15.62 44.65
CA LEU A 708 -18.10 14.54 44.47
C LEU A 708 -19.39 14.85 45.23
N ASN A 709 -20.54 14.62 44.60
CA ASN A 709 -21.82 14.69 45.29
C ASN A 709 -21.97 13.53 46.30
N PRO A 710 -22.76 13.68 47.37
CA PRO A 710 -23.03 12.59 48.31
C PRO A 710 -23.55 11.34 47.60
N GLY A 711 -22.97 10.18 47.89
CA GLY A 711 -23.26 8.96 47.15
C GLY A 711 -22.28 7.82 47.37
N THR A 712 -22.52 6.70 46.67
CA THR A 712 -21.59 5.56 46.65
C THR A 712 -20.75 5.60 45.39
N TYR A 713 -19.44 5.45 45.57
CA TYR A 713 -18.44 5.44 44.51
C TYR A 713 -17.55 4.19 44.62
N PHE A 714 -16.92 3.83 43.51
CA PHE A 714 -15.96 2.74 43.40
C PHE A 714 -14.64 3.30 42.90
N ILE A 715 -13.57 3.03 43.63
CA ILE A 715 -12.23 3.52 43.30
C ILE A 715 -11.41 2.35 42.79
N LYS A 716 -10.86 2.52 41.59
CA LYS A 716 -9.94 1.58 40.94
C LYS A 716 -8.54 2.18 40.95
N VAL A 717 -7.60 1.51 41.61
CA VAL A 717 -6.19 1.88 41.62
C VAL A 717 -5.41 0.89 40.75
N ILE A 718 -4.71 1.38 39.75
CA ILE A 718 -3.88 0.60 38.83
C ILE A 718 -2.41 0.88 39.15
N THR A 719 -1.68 -0.18 39.47
CA THR A 719 -0.21 -0.17 39.64
C THR A 719 0.42 -1.00 38.52
N ASN A 720 1.75 -0.94 38.36
CA ASN A 720 2.47 -1.76 37.36
C ASN A 720 2.08 -3.25 37.37
N ASN A 721 1.76 -3.82 38.54
CA ASN A 721 1.59 -5.27 38.69
C ASN A 721 0.19 -5.69 39.18
N ASN A 722 -0.63 -4.76 39.68
CA ASN A 722 -1.90 -5.08 40.35
C ASN A 722 -2.97 -4.01 40.12
N VAL A 723 -4.24 -4.44 40.16
CA VAL A 723 -5.41 -3.56 40.22
C VAL A 723 -6.14 -3.77 41.54
N TYR A 724 -6.42 -2.68 42.25
CA TYR A 724 -7.17 -2.68 43.50
C TYR A 724 -8.50 -1.97 43.33
N ASN A 725 -9.57 -2.54 43.89
CA ASN A 725 -10.90 -1.92 43.88
C ASN A 725 -11.37 -1.72 45.32
N CYS A 726 -11.86 -0.52 45.65
CA CYS A 726 -12.45 -0.26 46.96
C CYS A 726 -13.71 0.62 46.84
N LYS A 727 -14.63 0.46 47.79
CA LYS A 727 -15.87 1.24 47.86
C LYS A 727 -15.66 2.49 48.71
N LEU A 728 -16.13 3.63 48.22
CA LEU A 728 -16.21 4.91 48.93
C LEU A 728 -17.68 5.31 49.15
N VAL A 729 -17.99 5.77 50.35
CA VAL A 729 -19.23 6.47 50.67
C VAL A 729 -18.90 7.95 50.89
N LYS A 730 -19.36 8.82 50.00
CA LYS A 730 -19.26 10.27 50.11
C LYS A 730 -20.47 10.82 50.85
N GLN A 731 -20.24 11.62 51.88
CA GLN A 731 -21.29 12.34 52.62
C GLN A 731 -21.51 13.75 52.11
#